data_AF-A0A6B1GBE7-F1
#
_entry.id   AF-A0A6B1GBE7-F1
#
_cell.length_a   1.000
_cell.length_b   1.000
_cell.length_c   1.000
_cell.angle_alpha   90.00
_cell.angle_beta   90.00
_cell.angle_gamma   90.00
#
_symmetry.space_group_name_H-M   'P 1'
#
loop_
_entity.id
_entity.type
_entity.pdbx_description
1 polymer ?
#
loop_
_entity_poly.entity_id
_entity_poly.type
_entity_poly.pdbx_seq_one_letter_code
_entity_poly.pdbx_strand_id
1 'polypeptide(L)'
;MGSLGMLPEMRRLGTALLAALLTVSGVLVFAATPAAADEHDVADDAPNDAVDSSSEVLITRYGGADRYETSLRIAEAVAEEAGGPLEWVVLVSGERWTDAVVAAPVAGALGAPVLMTPPDELRSDALEFLQGVGVTSAVVVGPDASGGAHGPGRGVGAEVLESLGDAGISAERVADDDLYGTGVAAARRVTPGVMGDLGRTAVIASGEVFADALVAGPFAARGIHPVLLSPPDELHAEVASYLGEAGITHVVLMGGTAALSESAEQSVKDLGIDVSRVAGSTRYDTAVKAAELVADRYSDAAGEPCFATSTIGMARARVPFDSFSAAPLLARLCAPLVLADPKLIPPDTAAYLDTARETHDTVGLRVFGGDAAVSEAAIEAYRTGTEPATDEAEDQAEDGEAEPEQADPNVLPAGTCGGSIDDEPIQLVPSTNAEDPAWSPDCSQLVYTQDGALWLVNHDGSNRRRLASAAGGYRNSAVWSPLGDRIAYVNGFNNSNGHWTAHIWTVNVDGSHNNQRTEGETLDRWPTWSPDGKRIAFERLTGSGRDERGRWLDSDRHIVVMTSYGNKPEALHTGGPWEHSPAWSPDGMQIAYAADGDLMVSGIDGSNSRRIHTALYWNGGLSWSPDGSRIAFVRGSGNRTVIVLADVDGPGEEVIYDEGLRTLAPRWSPDGQRIAFHTIDTDGKHRVYVTGASGQPESPAADCRPRGVAGVTAGFPLPRWAAASTGILRVAVLFMDFPDAQAAHTTEEEAEQGLPYVEDYLESASYGRLDVELVPHHAWLRSEREFGSFVQTNQLSNQAVTSAAIGHAMELAAPGFDFAEFDTVMVVLASNHFGGGGFAHASFSSDAGTWPSTLINSGHLGDQGAPRSWGSVASHELVHNLGLADLYSYSRVFADREAPEGKWWIASEWGRMNMWAYFLVDENDPRLAHDWEYPDGGVSTAYRHHLRIEEMLAWSRWQLGWLSDARVVCLSEVGQGESITVALGPVAEPDDGIAMAAVPLNAREMIVMESRRKLGYDAGRLYEAADSGAVTTFPRLVTEGVLVYTVDSLRGSGQRPLRIAGDNGNLEVDDFPVLGPGESVTVRGYTITVTADDGDTHTVSITRSD
;
A
#
# COMPACT_ATOMS: atom_id res chain seq x y z
N MET A 1 62.74 66.59 -12.60
CA MET A 1 61.34 66.72 -13.06
C MET A 1 61.08 65.53 -13.98
N GLY A 2 60.25 64.53 -13.71
CA GLY A 2 59.34 64.17 -12.61
C GLY A 2 58.99 62.67 -12.75
N SER A 3 58.65 62.03 -11.62
CA SER A 3 58.60 60.58 -11.24
C SER A 3 57.74 59.63 -12.11
N LEU A 4 58.13 58.35 -12.39
CA LEU A 4 58.07 57.09 -11.57
C LEU A 4 56.66 56.81 -10.99
N GLY A 5 55.99 55.66 -11.07
CA GLY A 5 56.14 54.26 -11.57
C GLY A 5 54.77 53.55 -11.29
N MET A 6 54.29 52.50 -11.95
CA MET A 6 54.65 51.06 -11.85
C MET A 6 53.74 50.23 -12.81
N LEU A 7 54.30 49.13 -13.34
CA LEU A 7 53.78 48.04 -14.22
C LEU A 7 53.39 46.78 -13.37
N PRO A 8 53.05 45.56 -13.90
CA PRO A 8 52.96 45.04 -15.30
C PRO A 8 51.68 44.22 -15.66
N GLU A 9 51.23 44.15 -16.94
CA GLU A 9 51.51 43.18 -18.06
C GLU A 9 51.08 41.71 -17.80
N MET A 10 50.16 41.04 -18.51
CA MET A 10 49.85 40.78 -19.94
C MET A 10 50.85 39.95 -20.76
N ARG A 11 50.30 38.91 -21.39
CA ARG A 11 50.90 37.74 -22.06
C ARG A 11 51.36 38.00 -23.51
N ARG A 12 52.31 37.14 -23.93
CA ARG A 12 52.47 36.39 -25.22
C ARG A 12 53.78 36.67 -25.94
N LEU A 13 54.52 35.59 -26.32
CA LEU A 13 54.72 35.15 -27.72
C LEU A 13 55.79 34.05 -27.89
N GLY A 14 55.52 33.14 -28.84
CA GLY A 14 56.48 32.37 -29.66
C GLY A 14 56.83 30.96 -29.15
N THR A 15 57.07 29.91 -29.95
CA THR A 15 57.13 29.72 -31.42
C THR A 15 57.46 28.22 -31.71
N ALA A 16 56.98 27.69 -32.84
CA ALA A 16 57.68 26.82 -33.82
C ALA A 16 57.91 25.27 -33.64
N LEU A 17 57.37 24.51 -34.62
CA LEU A 17 57.98 23.55 -35.60
C LEU A 17 58.43 22.08 -35.29
N LEU A 18 57.94 21.17 -36.18
CA LEU A 18 58.56 19.98 -36.87
C LEU A 18 58.78 18.65 -36.09
N ALA A 19 58.63 17.40 -36.62
CA ALA A 19 58.41 16.81 -37.96
C ALA A 19 57.99 15.29 -37.87
N ALA A 20 57.07 14.80 -38.73
CA ALA A 20 57.19 13.77 -39.81
C ALA A 20 57.39 12.26 -39.42
N LEU A 21 56.81 11.21 -40.05
CA LEU A 21 56.53 10.89 -41.48
C LEU A 21 55.48 9.73 -41.68
N LEU A 22 54.59 9.90 -42.70
CA LEU A 22 54.08 9.01 -43.80
C LEU A 22 53.63 7.53 -43.55
N THR A 23 52.52 7.02 -44.13
CA THR A 23 52.18 6.91 -45.57
C THR A 23 50.67 6.91 -45.92
N VAL A 24 50.32 7.32 -47.16
CA VAL A 24 48.97 7.43 -47.78
C VAL A 24 48.85 6.52 -49.02
N SER A 25 47.64 5.99 -49.30
CA SER A 25 46.93 5.90 -50.61
C SER A 25 45.66 5.04 -50.41
N GLY A 26 44.40 5.37 -50.72
CA GLY A 26 43.74 6.46 -51.45
C GLY A 26 42.91 5.89 -52.62
N VAL A 27 41.58 6.12 -52.68
CA VAL A 27 40.79 6.26 -53.94
C VAL A 27 39.53 7.14 -53.69
N LEU A 28 39.30 8.06 -54.63
CA LEU A 28 38.28 9.12 -54.80
C LEU A 28 36.93 8.59 -55.37
N VAL A 29 35.81 9.34 -55.39
CA VAL A 29 35.44 10.37 -56.39
C VAL A 29 34.16 11.16 -55.97
N PHE A 30 34.09 12.45 -56.33
CA PHE A 30 32.93 13.37 -56.23
C PHE A 30 32.36 13.75 -57.64
N ALA A 31 31.02 13.83 -57.70
CA ALA A 31 30.08 14.75 -58.37
C ALA A 31 30.30 15.40 -59.77
N ALA A 32 29.20 15.46 -60.55
CA ALA A 32 28.68 16.67 -61.23
C ALA A 32 27.22 16.49 -61.74
N THR A 33 26.39 17.54 -61.58
CA THR A 33 25.03 17.82 -62.12
C THR A 33 25.10 18.24 -63.64
N PRO A 34 24.06 18.66 -64.42
CA PRO A 34 22.72 19.23 -64.08
C PRO A 34 21.54 19.01 -65.10
N ALA A 35 20.41 19.72 -64.88
CA ALA A 35 19.57 20.46 -65.85
C ALA A 35 18.06 20.11 -65.93
N ALA A 36 17.25 21.17 -65.96
CA ALA A 36 15.78 21.21 -66.07
C ALA A 36 15.32 21.66 -67.47
N ALA A 37 14.12 21.24 -67.90
CA ALA A 37 13.22 21.95 -68.82
C ALA A 37 11.81 21.32 -68.84
N ASP A 38 10.79 22.19 -68.74
CA ASP A 38 9.32 21.96 -68.76
C ASP A 38 8.73 21.58 -70.15
N GLU A 39 7.61 20.85 -70.19
CA GLU A 39 6.23 21.37 -70.43
C GLU A 39 5.15 20.25 -70.60
N HIS A 40 3.97 20.50 -69.99
CA HIS A 40 2.59 20.06 -70.28
C HIS A 40 1.94 18.75 -69.74
N ASP A 41 1.07 18.97 -68.73
CA ASP A 41 -0.32 18.50 -68.45
C ASP A 41 -0.73 17.01 -68.46
N VAL A 42 -1.25 16.50 -67.32
CA VAL A 42 -2.70 16.27 -67.02
C VAL A 42 -2.88 15.32 -65.79
N ALA A 43 -3.64 15.82 -64.80
CA ALA A 43 -4.51 15.18 -63.80
C ALA A 43 -3.97 14.32 -62.63
N ASP A 44 -4.24 14.85 -61.42
CA ASP A 44 -4.86 14.24 -60.23
C ASP A 44 -4.42 12.83 -59.78
N ASP A 45 -3.54 12.79 -58.78
CA ASP A 45 -3.84 12.38 -57.39
C ASP A 45 -2.50 12.34 -56.62
N ALA A 46 -2.29 13.29 -55.71
CA ALA A 46 -1.08 13.34 -54.89
C ALA A 46 -1.18 12.37 -53.71
N PRO A 47 -0.20 11.47 -53.48
CA PRO A 47 0.10 11.00 -52.14
C PRO A 47 0.93 12.09 -51.44
N ASN A 48 0.49 12.54 -50.27
CA ASN A 48 1.31 13.36 -49.39
C ASN A 48 2.42 12.45 -48.82
N ASP A 49 3.61 12.51 -49.41
CA ASP A 49 4.84 11.97 -48.81
C ASP A 49 5.20 12.83 -47.59
N ALA A 50 5.16 12.21 -46.41
CA ALA A 50 5.73 12.77 -45.19
C ALA A 50 7.26 12.65 -45.27
N VAL A 51 7.94 13.78 -45.07
CA VAL A 51 9.40 13.87 -45.00
C VAL A 51 9.86 13.28 -43.67
N ASP A 52 10.70 12.25 -43.72
CA ASP A 52 11.50 11.74 -42.60
C ASP A 52 12.57 12.77 -42.21
N SER A 53 12.41 13.38 -41.03
CA SER A 53 13.46 14.14 -40.35
C SER A 53 13.50 13.72 -38.88
N SER A 54 13.98 12.50 -38.61
CA SER A 54 14.27 12.08 -37.23
C SER A 54 15.61 12.67 -36.76
N SER A 55 15.58 13.51 -35.73
CA SER A 55 16.77 14.05 -35.06
C SER A 55 17.63 12.98 -34.41
N GLU A 56 18.94 13.24 -34.30
CA GLU A 56 19.93 12.28 -33.79
C GLU A 56 19.91 12.23 -32.25
N VAL A 57 19.69 11.04 -31.67
CA VAL A 57 19.72 10.84 -30.20
C VAL A 57 21.07 10.29 -29.76
N LEU A 58 21.83 11.07 -28.97
CA LEU A 58 23.15 10.70 -28.45
C LEU A 58 23.05 10.20 -27.01
N ILE A 59 23.35 8.92 -26.79
CA ILE A 59 23.22 8.27 -25.48
C ILE A 59 24.55 8.30 -24.72
N THR A 60 24.51 8.69 -23.45
CA THR A 60 25.62 8.54 -22.50
C THR A 60 25.10 7.90 -21.23
N ARG A 61 25.66 6.75 -20.85
CA ARG A 61 25.20 5.97 -19.68
C ARG A 61 26.17 6.09 -18.52
N TYR A 62 25.63 6.37 -17.34
CA TYR A 62 26.33 6.33 -16.05
C TYR A 62 25.68 5.27 -15.17
N GLY A 63 26.18 4.04 -15.26
CA GLY A 63 25.61 2.90 -14.52
C GLY A 63 26.66 1.85 -14.20
N GLY A 64 26.69 1.37 -12.96
CA GLY A 64 27.57 0.30 -12.47
C GLY A 64 26.79 -0.97 -12.11
N ALA A 65 27.47 -1.96 -11.51
CA ALA A 65 26.87 -3.20 -11.06
C ALA A 65 25.91 -3.01 -9.87
N ASP A 66 26.09 -1.93 -9.11
CA ASP A 66 25.27 -1.54 -7.97
C ASP A 66 25.12 -0.02 -7.86
N ARG A 67 24.33 0.44 -6.87
CA ARG A 67 24.06 1.87 -6.64
C ARG A 67 25.30 2.67 -6.24
N TYR A 68 26.29 2.03 -5.61
CA TYR A 68 27.50 2.68 -5.16
C TYR A 68 28.41 2.96 -6.36
N GLU A 69 28.61 1.97 -7.22
CA GLU A 69 29.37 2.12 -8.46
C GLU A 69 28.66 3.09 -9.44
N THR A 70 27.33 3.03 -9.56
CA THR A 70 26.59 4.03 -10.33
C THR A 70 26.82 5.45 -9.80
N SER A 71 26.70 5.66 -8.48
CA SER A 71 26.95 6.99 -7.89
C SER A 71 28.40 7.46 -8.07
N LEU A 72 29.37 6.54 -8.07
CA LEU A 72 30.78 6.84 -8.34
C LEU A 72 30.99 7.30 -9.78
N ARG A 73 30.44 6.58 -10.77
CA ARG A 73 30.51 6.98 -12.19
C ARG A 73 29.86 8.33 -12.45
N ILE A 74 28.77 8.63 -11.75
CA ILE A 74 28.14 9.96 -11.81
C ILE A 74 29.05 11.02 -11.17
N ALA A 75 29.69 10.72 -10.04
CA ALA A 75 30.62 11.63 -9.39
C ALA A 75 31.86 11.93 -10.26
N GLU A 76 32.37 10.93 -10.98
CA GLU A 76 33.43 11.09 -11.99
C GLU A 76 33.00 12.03 -13.11
N ALA A 77 31.78 11.87 -13.64
CA ALA A 77 31.23 12.75 -14.66
C ALA A 77 31.03 14.20 -14.14
N VAL A 78 30.66 14.38 -12.87
CA VAL A 78 30.59 15.70 -12.23
C VAL A 78 31.98 16.35 -12.17
N ALA A 79 33.02 15.58 -11.83
CA ALA A 79 34.40 16.06 -11.80
C ALA A 79 34.91 16.46 -13.19
N GLU A 80 34.59 15.66 -14.21
CA GLU A 80 34.92 15.95 -15.60
C GLU A 80 34.26 17.26 -16.07
N GLU A 81 32.95 17.39 -15.83
CA GLU A 81 32.18 18.60 -16.17
C GLU A 81 32.64 19.83 -15.37
N ALA A 82 33.23 19.63 -14.18
CA ALA A 82 33.81 20.73 -13.40
C ALA A 82 35.12 21.26 -13.98
N GLY A 83 35.82 20.51 -14.84
CA GLY A 83 37.05 20.93 -15.52
C GLY A 83 38.25 21.14 -14.58
N GLY A 84 38.24 20.54 -13.38
CA GLY A 84 39.27 20.73 -12.36
C GLY A 84 39.00 19.90 -11.08
N PRO A 85 39.88 19.99 -10.06
CA PRO A 85 39.71 19.26 -8.81
C PRO A 85 38.43 19.69 -8.08
N LEU A 86 37.81 18.76 -7.37
CA LEU A 86 36.63 18.99 -6.54
C LEU A 86 37.07 19.19 -5.09
N GLU A 87 36.64 20.29 -4.46
CA GLU A 87 36.98 20.56 -3.05
C GLU A 87 36.08 19.77 -2.08
N TRP A 88 34.81 19.57 -2.47
CA TRP A 88 33.75 19.02 -1.63
C TRP A 88 33.14 17.74 -2.22
N VAL A 89 32.69 16.84 -1.34
CA VAL A 89 31.77 15.73 -1.65
C VAL A 89 30.59 15.75 -0.68
N VAL A 90 29.39 15.38 -1.15
CA VAL A 90 28.25 15.07 -0.27
C VAL A 90 28.08 13.56 -0.21
N LEU A 91 28.15 13.00 0.99
CA LEU A 91 28.03 11.57 1.24
C LEU A 91 26.68 11.25 1.87
N VAL A 92 26.05 10.19 1.36
CA VAL A 92 24.80 9.63 1.91
C VAL A 92 24.91 8.11 1.98
N SER A 93 24.12 7.49 2.85
CA SER A 93 24.00 6.04 2.88
C SER A 93 23.21 5.53 1.68
N GLY A 94 23.70 4.48 1.02
CA GLY A 94 22.95 3.79 -0.03
C GLY A 94 21.72 3.02 0.47
N GLU A 95 21.48 2.97 1.78
CA GLU A 95 20.29 2.37 2.39
C GLU A 95 19.17 3.40 2.66
N ARG A 96 19.47 4.71 2.57
CA ARG A 96 18.56 5.78 3.02
C ARG A 96 18.26 6.77 1.91
N TRP A 97 17.11 6.58 1.25
CA TRP A 97 16.71 7.42 0.13
C TRP A 97 16.31 8.84 0.54
N THR A 98 15.74 9.03 1.74
CA THR A 98 15.33 10.33 2.27
C THR A 98 16.51 11.30 2.39
N ASP A 99 17.66 10.79 2.82
CA ASP A 99 18.87 11.58 2.99
C ASP A 99 19.45 11.99 1.62
N ALA A 100 19.35 11.10 0.63
CA ALA A 100 19.75 11.37 -0.75
C ALA A 100 18.89 12.47 -1.41
N VAL A 101 17.59 12.54 -1.08
CA VAL A 101 16.69 13.59 -1.60
C VAL A 101 17.16 14.98 -1.17
N VAL A 102 17.42 15.15 0.12
CA VAL A 102 17.75 16.45 0.72
C VAL A 102 19.23 16.83 0.55
N ALA A 103 20.07 15.87 0.12
CA ALA A 103 21.47 16.09 -0.20
C ALA A 103 21.69 16.84 -1.53
N ALA A 104 20.77 16.74 -2.50
CA ALA A 104 20.95 17.32 -3.83
C ALA A 104 21.15 18.86 -3.82
N PRO A 105 20.36 19.66 -3.08
CA PRO A 105 20.59 21.10 -2.95
C PRO A 105 21.94 21.43 -2.30
N VAL A 106 22.36 20.66 -1.28
CA VAL A 106 23.65 20.81 -0.60
C VAL A 106 24.80 20.60 -1.58
N ALA A 107 24.70 19.54 -2.39
CA ALA A 107 25.68 19.23 -3.42
C ALA A 107 25.72 20.33 -4.50
N GLY A 108 24.56 20.83 -4.93
CA GLY A 108 24.47 21.96 -5.85
C GLY A 108 25.14 23.24 -5.31
N ALA A 109 24.90 23.59 -4.05
CA ALA A 109 25.50 24.76 -3.40
C ALA A 109 27.02 24.67 -3.27
N LEU A 110 27.55 23.46 -3.07
CA LEU A 110 28.99 23.20 -2.92
C LEU A 110 29.69 22.92 -4.27
N GLY A 111 28.93 22.80 -5.36
CA GLY A 111 29.44 22.33 -6.65
C GLY A 111 30.01 20.92 -6.58
N ALA A 112 29.50 20.10 -5.65
CA ALA A 112 29.99 18.77 -5.29
C ALA A 112 29.12 17.65 -5.90
N PRO A 113 29.66 16.44 -6.07
CA PRO A 113 28.84 15.27 -6.36
C PRO A 113 28.15 14.74 -5.10
N VAL A 114 27.05 14.00 -5.30
CA VAL A 114 26.46 13.13 -4.27
C VAL A 114 27.00 11.73 -4.49
N LEU A 115 27.77 11.22 -3.53
CA LEU A 115 28.37 9.89 -3.56
C LEU A 115 27.72 8.99 -2.50
N MET A 116 27.34 7.77 -2.88
CA MET A 116 26.71 6.82 -1.96
C MET A 116 27.72 5.85 -1.40
N THR A 117 27.54 5.48 -0.14
CA THR A 117 28.40 4.51 0.55
C THR A 117 27.56 3.50 1.35
N PRO A 118 28.01 2.24 1.49
CA PRO A 118 27.52 1.37 2.55
C PRO A 118 27.66 2.05 3.93
N PRO A 119 26.79 1.73 4.91
CA PRO A 119 26.87 2.33 6.24
C PRO A 119 28.24 2.17 6.91
N ASP A 120 28.84 0.98 6.81
CA ASP A 120 30.02 0.62 7.62
C ASP A 120 31.34 0.61 6.83
N GLU A 121 31.33 0.99 5.55
CA GLU A 121 32.51 0.88 4.70
C GLU A 121 32.51 1.93 3.60
N LEU A 122 33.61 2.70 3.51
CA LEU A 122 33.94 3.49 2.33
C LEU A 122 34.75 2.62 1.37
N ARG A 123 34.15 2.24 0.25
CA ARG A 123 34.81 1.38 -0.74
C ARG A 123 36.13 2.01 -1.22
N SER A 124 37.10 1.16 -1.53
CA SER A 124 38.45 1.61 -1.93
C SER A 124 38.45 2.40 -3.24
N ASP A 125 37.57 2.08 -4.17
CA ASP A 125 37.41 2.79 -5.46
C ASP A 125 36.85 4.21 -5.27
N ALA A 126 35.83 4.35 -4.40
CA ALA A 126 35.32 5.64 -3.97
C ALA A 126 36.42 6.46 -3.28
N LEU A 127 37.21 5.85 -2.40
CA LEU A 127 38.30 6.56 -1.71
C LEU A 127 39.40 7.01 -2.68
N GLU A 128 39.80 6.15 -3.63
CA GLU A 128 40.78 6.48 -4.67
C GLU A 128 40.30 7.65 -5.54
N PHE A 129 39.03 7.65 -5.93
CA PHE A 129 38.42 8.76 -6.65
C PHE A 129 38.50 10.07 -5.86
N LEU A 130 38.07 10.07 -4.59
CA LEU A 130 38.07 11.28 -3.75
C LEU A 130 39.47 11.89 -3.62
N GLN A 131 40.49 11.04 -3.44
CA GLN A 131 41.89 11.47 -3.39
C GLN A 131 42.40 11.95 -4.76
N GLY A 132 42.03 11.25 -5.83
CA GLY A 132 42.45 11.55 -7.20
C GLY A 132 41.94 12.91 -7.71
N VAL A 133 40.71 13.28 -7.35
CA VAL A 133 40.12 14.58 -7.72
C VAL A 133 40.37 15.68 -6.69
N GLY A 134 41.10 15.37 -5.60
CA GLY A 134 41.58 16.35 -4.63
C GLY A 134 40.53 16.85 -3.62
N VAL A 135 39.54 16.01 -3.28
CA VAL A 135 38.55 16.35 -2.24
C VAL A 135 39.24 16.53 -0.90
N THR A 136 38.92 17.64 -0.22
CA THR A 136 39.45 17.96 1.13
C THR A 136 38.37 17.97 2.20
N SER A 137 37.10 18.08 1.80
CA SER A 137 35.98 18.21 2.73
C SER A 137 34.77 17.38 2.29
N ALA A 138 34.08 16.76 3.26
CA ALA A 138 32.89 15.96 3.05
C ALA A 138 31.73 16.48 3.92
N VAL A 139 30.52 16.52 3.33
CA VAL A 139 29.28 16.70 4.09
C VAL A 139 28.55 15.37 4.11
N VAL A 140 28.34 14.83 5.29
CA VAL A 140 27.64 13.55 5.49
C VAL A 140 26.20 13.86 5.89
N VAL A 141 25.26 13.65 4.98
CA VAL A 141 23.84 13.91 5.23
C VAL A 141 23.20 12.62 5.76
N GLY A 142 22.50 12.74 6.89
CA GLY A 142 21.85 11.63 7.57
C GLY A 142 22.49 11.22 8.89
N PRO A 143 21.74 10.46 9.72
CA PRO A 143 22.17 10.06 11.06
C PRO A 143 23.38 9.11 11.01
N ASP A 144 23.85 8.69 12.19
CA ASP A 144 24.83 7.60 12.26
C ASP A 144 24.20 6.23 11.94
N ALA A 145 25.01 5.17 12.02
CA ALA A 145 24.59 3.82 11.64
C ALA A 145 23.74 3.09 12.69
N SER A 146 23.35 3.74 13.80
CA SER A 146 22.59 3.11 14.89
C SER A 146 21.13 2.82 14.54
N GLY A 147 20.51 3.59 13.62
CA GLY A 147 19.15 3.36 13.12
C GLY A 147 18.05 3.53 14.19
N GLY A 148 16.84 3.94 13.77
CA GLY A 148 15.65 3.90 14.65
C GLY A 148 14.74 5.12 14.61
N ALA A 149 15.27 6.34 14.79
CA ALA A 149 14.44 7.55 14.92
C ALA A 149 14.20 8.31 13.58
N HIS A 150 14.98 8.04 12.54
CA HIS A 150 15.04 8.89 11.34
C HIS A 150 14.46 8.25 10.06
N GLY A 151 13.64 7.21 10.12
CA GLY A 151 13.12 6.50 8.92
C GLY A 151 13.96 5.29 8.48
N PRO A 152 13.57 4.57 7.40
CA PRO A 152 14.14 3.25 7.06
C PRO A 152 15.59 3.31 6.55
N GLY A 153 16.41 2.33 6.98
CA GLY A 153 17.81 2.16 6.57
C GLY A 153 18.83 2.80 7.53
N ARG A 154 20.09 2.35 7.49
CA ARG A 154 21.17 2.84 8.38
C ARG A 154 21.91 4.03 7.76
N GLY A 155 22.27 5.01 8.59
CA GLY A 155 23.05 6.17 8.18
C GLY A 155 24.53 5.85 7.97
N VAL A 156 25.31 6.83 7.51
CA VAL A 156 26.76 6.66 7.31
C VAL A 156 27.43 6.47 8.67
N GLY A 157 28.11 5.35 8.87
CA GLY A 157 28.74 4.93 10.12
C GLY A 157 30.06 5.62 10.43
N ALA A 158 30.61 5.31 11.61
CA ALA A 158 31.84 5.93 12.11
C ALA A 158 33.07 5.46 11.32
N GLU A 159 33.04 4.23 10.81
CA GLU A 159 34.08 3.58 10.01
C GLU A 159 34.34 4.32 8.69
N VAL A 160 33.27 4.84 8.07
CA VAL A 160 33.37 5.70 6.89
C VAL A 160 34.04 7.03 7.26
N LEU A 161 33.65 7.64 8.38
CA LEU A 161 34.25 8.90 8.85
C LEU A 161 35.73 8.73 9.19
N GLU A 162 36.11 7.60 9.80
CA GLU A 162 37.51 7.25 10.09
C GLU A 162 38.30 7.11 8.79
N SER A 163 37.76 6.40 7.80
CA SER A 163 38.39 6.23 6.49
C SER A 163 38.62 7.57 5.76
N LEU A 164 37.67 8.50 5.85
CA LEU A 164 37.84 9.87 5.33
C LEU A 164 38.93 10.63 6.08
N GLY A 165 38.93 10.54 7.41
CA GLY A 165 39.93 11.19 8.27
C GLY A 165 41.35 10.71 7.99
N ASP A 166 41.54 9.40 7.83
CA ASP A 166 42.82 8.77 7.46
C ASP A 166 43.33 9.23 6.09
N ALA A 167 42.40 9.56 5.19
CA ALA A 167 42.70 10.13 3.88
C ALA A 167 42.93 11.65 3.89
N GLY A 168 42.82 12.30 5.05
CA GLY A 168 42.97 13.75 5.21
C GLY A 168 41.74 14.56 4.78
N ILE A 169 40.58 13.93 4.65
CA ILE A 169 39.31 14.56 4.27
C ILE A 169 38.53 14.91 5.55
N SER A 170 38.22 16.19 5.74
CA SER A 170 37.45 16.65 6.90
C SER A 170 35.95 16.41 6.67
N ALA A 171 35.30 15.66 7.55
CA ALA A 171 33.88 15.34 7.42
C ALA A 171 33.01 16.09 8.46
N GLU A 172 31.91 16.68 8.00
CA GLU A 172 30.87 17.28 8.84
C GLU A 172 29.56 16.53 8.64
N ARG A 173 28.91 16.12 9.73
CA ARG A 173 27.60 15.48 9.68
C ARG A 173 26.48 16.50 9.74
N VAL A 174 25.48 16.32 8.89
CA VAL A 174 24.25 17.09 8.83
C VAL A 174 23.08 16.12 9.05
N ALA A 175 22.54 16.12 10.25
CA ALA A 175 21.43 15.29 10.69
C ALA A 175 20.69 15.99 11.82
N ASP A 176 19.44 15.63 12.01
CA ASP A 176 18.62 16.03 13.16
C ASP A 176 17.81 14.84 13.65
N ASP A 177 17.01 14.99 14.71
CA ASP A 177 16.30 13.93 15.45
C ASP A 177 15.33 13.07 14.60
N ASP A 178 14.92 13.55 13.42
CA ASP A 178 14.14 12.79 12.44
C ASP A 178 14.53 13.11 10.99
N LEU A 179 13.83 12.51 10.02
CA LEU A 179 14.11 12.70 8.58
C LEU A 179 13.72 14.09 8.06
N TYR A 180 12.71 14.72 8.66
CA TYR A 180 12.22 16.04 8.28
C TYR A 180 13.18 17.13 8.80
N GLY A 181 13.60 17.02 10.05
CA GLY A 181 14.62 17.84 10.67
C GLY A 181 15.98 17.68 9.99
N THR A 182 16.36 16.45 9.58
CA THR A 182 17.55 16.24 8.74
C THR A 182 17.46 17.03 7.42
N GLY A 183 16.28 17.09 6.81
CA GLY A 183 16.01 17.95 5.65
C GLY A 183 16.17 19.44 5.96
N VAL A 184 15.71 19.90 7.12
CA VAL A 184 15.89 21.29 7.58
C VAL A 184 17.36 21.60 7.88
N ALA A 185 18.09 20.68 8.49
CA ALA A 185 19.52 20.80 8.75
C ALA A 185 20.31 20.91 7.43
N ALA A 186 19.97 20.09 6.43
CA ALA A 186 20.52 20.20 5.08
C ALA A 186 20.16 21.54 4.42
N ALA A 187 18.91 21.98 4.56
CA ALA A 187 18.42 23.25 4.04
C ALA A 187 19.13 24.47 4.66
N ARG A 188 19.50 24.42 5.94
CA ARG A 188 20.27 25.49 6.62
C ARG A 188 21.70 25.62 6.11
N ARG A 189 22.24 24.57 5.47
CA ARG A 189 23.56 24.60 4.87
C ARG A 189 23.57 25.33 3.52
N VAL A 190 22.40 25.57 2.94
CA VAL A 190 22.27 26.26 1.65
C VAL A 190 21.48 27.55 1.79
N THR A 191 21.81 28.54 0.96
CA THR A 191 21.01 29.79 0.91
C THR A 191 19.89 29.59 -0.12
N PRO A 192 18.61 29.82 0.22
CA PRO A 192 17.52 29.68 -0.76
C PRO A 192 17.74 30.56 -1.98
N GLY A 193 17.69 29.92 -3.16
CA GLY A 193 17.75 30.61 -4.44
C GLY A 193 16.49 31.41 -4.76
N VAL A 194 16.58 32.20 -5.82
CA VAL A 194 15.42 32.93 -6.41
C VAL A 194 15.08 32.30 -7.75
N MET A 195 13.83 31.87 -7.93
CA MET A 195 13.34 31.24 -9.16
C MET A 195 12.34 32.15 -9.88
N GLY A 196 12.81 33.07 -10.72
CA GLY A 196 11.96 33.95 -11.55
C GLY A 196 10.79 34.58 -10.78
N ASP A 197 9.57 34.39 -11.28
CA ASP A 197 8.32 34.87 -10.68
C ASP A 197 7.90 34.12 -9.40
N LEU A 198 8.58 33.03 -9.03
CA LEU A 198 8.33 32.25 -7.81
C LEU A 198 9.17 32.75 -6.62
N GLY A 199 9.90 33.87 -6.75
CA GLY A 199 10.63 34.46 -5.64
C GLY A 199 11.63 33.50 -4.98
N ARG A 200 11.79 33.57 -3.66
CA ARG A 200 12.59 32.58 -2.91
C ARG A 200 11.80 31.29 -2.76
N THR A 201 12.29 30.22 -3.37
CA THR A 201 11.53 28.97 -3.52
C THR A 201 12.10 27.85 -2.65
N ALA A 202 11.22 27.08 -2.03
CA ALA A 202 11.54 25.76 -1.47
C ALA A 202 10.68 24.69 -2.15
N VAL A 203 11.20 23.46 -2.21
CA VAL A 203 10.48 22.30 -2.71
C VAL A 203 10.08 21.45 -1.51
N ILE A 204 8.81 21.03 -1.43
CA ILE A 204 8.35 20.10 -0.41
C ILE A 204 7.85 18.83 -1.10
N ALA A 205 8.35 17.69 -0.64
CA ALA A 205 7.92 16.37 -1.07
C ALA A 205 7.51 15.51 0.15
N SER A 206 6.81 14.41 -0.10
CA SER A 206 6.47 13.45 0.95
C SER A 206 7.72 12.77 1.49
N GLY A 207 7.85 12.68 2.82
CA GLY A 207 8.86 11.85 3.48
C GLY A 207 8.55 10.35 3.45
N GLU A 208 7.33 9.97 3.06
CA GLU A 208 6.84 8.59 3.08
C GLU A 208 6.75 7.97 1.69
N VAL A 209 6.54 8.80 0.66
CA VAL A 209 6.42 8.38 -0.74
C VAL A 209 7.45 9.10 -1.60
N PHE A 210 8.43 8.34 -2.12
CA PHE A 210 9.58 8.93 -2.83
C PHE A 210 9.33 9.31 -4.28
N ALA A 211 8.27 8.77 -4.92
CA ALA A 211 8.11 8.77 -6.38
C ALA A 211 8.13 10.20 -6.97
N ASP A 212 7.47 11.14 -6.31
CA ASP A 212 7.36 12.53 -6.76
C ASP A 212 8.58 13.37 -6.34
N ALA A 213 9.36 12.90 -5.37
CA ALA A 213 10.62 13.53 -4.95
C ALA A 213 11.76 13.28 -5.95
N LEU A 214 11.72 12.19 -6.73
CA LEU A 214 12.80 11.76 -7.63
C LEU A 214 13.28 12.84 -8.60
N VAL A 215 12.35 13.67 -9.05
CA VAL A 215 12.58 14.64 -10.14
C VAL A 215 12.85 16.05 -9.62
N ALA A 216 12.76 16.27 -8.31
CA ALA A 216 13.04 17.54 -7.67
C ALA A 216 14.54 17.90 -7.69
N GLY A 217 15.39 16.88 -7.59
CA GLY A 217 16.83 17.01 -7.37
C GLY A 217 17.55 17.95 -8.36
N PRO A 218 17.44 17.75 -9.70
CA PRO A 218 18.21 18.53 -10.68
C PRO A 218 17.97 20.05 -10.59
N PHE A 219 16.71 20.49 -10.51
CA PHE A 219 16.42 21.92 -10.44
C PHE A 219 16.63 22.51 -9.06
N ALA A 220 16.44 21.69 -8.01
CA ALA A 220 16.77 22.10 -6.65
C ALA A 220 18.28 22.32 -6.48
N ALA A 221 19.11 21.46 -7.08
CA ALA A 221 20.56 21.63 -7.11
C ALA A 221 20.99 22.81 -8.00
N ARG A 222 20.37 23.01 -9.17
CA ARG A 222 20.68 24.14 -10.08
C ARG A 222 20.39 25.50 -9.45
N GLY A 223 19.20 25.62 -8.87
CA GLY A 223 18.70 26.86 -8.29
C GLY A 223 19.10 27.07 -6.82
N ILE A 224 19.70 26.07 -6.18
CA ILE A 224 19.97 26.05 -4.74
C ILE A 224 18.66 26.25 -3.96
N HIS A 225 17.62 25.51 -4.37
CA HIS A 225 16.34 25.48 -3.67
C HIS A 225 16.36 24.35 -2.65
N PRO A 226 16.08 24.62 -1.37
CA PRO A 226 15.94 23.57 -0.39
C PRO A 226 14.89 22.55 -0.83
N VAL A 227 15.20 21.27 -0.69
CA VAL A 227 14.22 20.19 -0.74
C VAL A 227 13.96 19.77 0.69
N LEU A 228 12.72 19.94 1.13
CA LEU A 228 12.24 19.63 2.46
C LEU A 228 11.26 18.48 2.35
N LEU A 229 11.24 17.63 3.38
CA LEU A 229 10.29 16.53 3.47
C LEU A 229 9.20 16.90 4.47
N SER A 230 7.99 16.41 4.26
CA SER A 230 6.90 16.56 5.22
C SER A 230 6.09 15.27 5.28
N PRO A 231 5.41 14.97 6.41
CA PRO A 231 4.33 13.99 6.41
C PRO A 231 3.26 14.31 5.35
N PRO A 232 2.52 13.32 4.84
CA PRO A 232 1.49 13.56 3.82
C PRO A 232 0.41 14.53 4.28
N ASP A 233 0.00 14.49 5.55
CA ASP A 233 -1.22 15.16 6.00
C ASP A 233 -1.01 16.55 6.63
N GLU A 234 0.22 16.92 6.95
CA GLU A 234 0.54 18.20 7.58
C GLU A 234 1.95 18.70 7.23
N LEU A 235 2.17 20.00 7.42
CA LEU A 235 3.49 20.61 7.32
C LEU A 235 4.28 20.39 8.61
N HIS A 236 5.42 19.70 8.53
CA HIS A 236 6.27 19.45 9.70
C HIS A 236 6.68 20.75 10.39
N ALA A 237 6.64 20.79 11.72
CA ALA A 237 6.83 22.03 12.50
C ALA A 237 8.18 22.69 12.25
N GLU A 238 9.25 21.91 12.12
CA GLU A 238 10.59 22.44 11.81
C GLU A 238 10.69 22.97 10.39
N VAL A 239 9.98 22.34 9.44
CA VAL A 239 9.90 22.81 8.06
C VAL A 239 9.18 24.15 8.04
N ALA A 240 8.02 24.25 8.70
CA ALA A 240 7.29 25.51 8.84
C ALA A 240 8.16 26.63 9.45
N SER A 241 8.90 26.32 10.51
CA SER A 241 9.83 27.26 11.14
C SER A 241 10.93 27.70 10.16
N TYR A 242 11.54 26.76 9.45
CA TYR A 242 12.59 27.05 8.47
C TYR A 242 12.09 27.92 7.32
N LEU A 243 10.89 27.65 6.79
CA LEU A 243 10.32 28.45 5.70
C LEU A 243 10.23 29.94 6.08
N GLY A 244 9.78 30.23 7.31
CA GLY A 244 9.77 31.59 7.86
C GLY A 244 11.17 32.15 8.12
N GLU A 245 12.05 31.36 8.75
CA GLU A 245 13.45 31.73 9.06
C GLU A 245 14.22 32.15 7.80
N ALA A 246 14.11 31.34 6.74
CA ALA A 246 14.84 31.51 5.49
C ALA A 246 14.18 32.56 4.56
N GLY A 247 13.00 33.06 4.93
CA GLY A 247 12.23 34.03 4.14
C GLY A 247 11.77 33.45 2.81
N ILE A 248 11.30 32.21 2.81
CA ILE A 248 10.72 31.57 1.64
C ILE A 248 9.43 32.30 1.27
N THR A 249 9.28 32.67 0.01
CA THR A 249 8.09 33.37 -0.50
C THR A 249 7.22 32.46 -1.34
N HIS A 250 7.75 31.32 -1.80
CA HIS A 250 7.02 30.34 -2.58
C HIS A 250 7.43 28.92 -2.26
N VAL A 251 6.49 27.99 -2.31
CA VAL A 251 6.72 26.55 -2.16
C VAL A 251 6.20 25.80 -3.36
N VAL A 252 7.02 24.91 -3.91
CA VAL A 252 6.61 23.92 -4.90
C VAL A 252 6.33 22.60 -4.18
N LEU A 253 5.07 22.19 -4.12
CA LEU A 253 4.68 20.86 -3.63
C LEU A 253 4.86 19.85 -4.76
N MET A 254 5.68 18.84 -4.51
CA MET A 254 5.91 17.73 -5.44
C MET A 254 4.99 16.57 -5.08
N GLY A 255 4.08 16.24 -5.99
CA GLY A 255 3.13 15.15 -5.87
C GLY A 255 1.68 15.59 -5.72
N GLY A 256 0.79 14.65 -6.02
CA GLY A 256 -0.66 14.82 -5.87
C GLY A 256 -1.10 14.91 -4.41
N THR A 257 -2.40 15.10 -4.19
CA THR A 257 -2.98 15.16 -2.83
C THR A 257 -2.84 13.85 -2.04
N ALA A 258 -2.57 12.73 -2.72
CA ALA A 258 -2.24 11.46 -2.09
C ALA A 258 -0.80 11.40 -1.53
N ALA A 259 0.12 12.24 -2.02
CA ALA A 259 1.48 12.32 -1.51
C ALA A 259 1.64 13.46 -0.48
N LEU A 260 0.99 14.59 -0.73
CA LEU A 260 0.91 15.75 0.16
C LEU A 260 -0.50 16.32 0.10
N SER A 261 -1.28 16.17 1.16
CA SER A 261 -2.69 16.51 1.24
C SER A 261 -2.97 17.99 1.01
N GLU A 262 -4.25 18.32 0.85
CA GLU A 262 -4.70 19.73 0.84
C GLU A 262 -4.44 20.43 2.19
N SER A 263 -4.39 19.67 3.30
CA SER A 263 -4.07 20.19 4.63
C SER A 263 -2.59 20.60 4.74
N ALA A 264 -1.67 19.78 4.22
CA ALA A 264 -0.27 20.13 4.13
C ALA A 264 -0.07 21.39 3.26
N GLU A 265 -0.79 21.49 2.14
CA GLU A 265 -0.78 22.69 1.29
C GLU A 265 -1.34 23.92 2.00
N GLN A 266 -2.45 23.77 2.72
CA GLN A 266 -3.05 24.87 3.46
C GLN A 266 -2.12 25.37 4.58
N SER A 267 -1.42 24.46 5.26
CA SER A 267 -0.45 24.81 6.29
C SER A 267 0.68 25.71 5.78
N VAL A 268 1.12 25.51 4.53
CA VAL A 268 2.10 26.41 3.90
C VAL A 268 1.47 27.76 3.56
N LYS A 269 0.24 27.78 3.02
CA LYS A 269 -0.48 29.02 2.68
C LYS A 269 -0.76 29.88 3.91
N ASP A 270 -1.03 29.26 5.05
CA ASP A 270 -1.30 29.94 6.32
C ASP A 270 -0.06 30.69 6.85
N LEU A 271 1.15 30.33 6.41
CA LEU A 271 2.38 31.09 6.65
C LEU A 271 2.51 32.34 5.76
N GLY A 272 1.54 32.59 4.86
CA GLY A 272 1.58 33.67 3.88
C GLY A 272 2.52 33.41 2.69
N ILE A 273 2.80 32.13 2.41
CA ILE A 273 3.70 31.67 1.36
C ILE A 273 2.85 31.22 0.16
N ASP A 274 3.22 31.65 -1.05
CA ASP A 274 2.55 31.21 -2.27
C ASP A 274 2.87 29.74 -2.57
N VAL A 275 1.91 28.97 -3.10
CA VAL A 275 2.10 27.54 -3.35
C VAL A 275 1.79 27.19 -4.80
N SER A 276 2.70 26.45 -5.45
CA SER A 276 2.45 25.72 -6.70
C SER A 276 2.53 24.23 -6.45
N ARG A 277 1.64 23.45 -7.07
CA ARG A 277 1.68 21.99 -7.00
C ARG A 277 2.05 21.40 -8.35
N VAL A 278 3.03 20.50 -8.34
CA VAL A 278 3.44 19.71 -9.51
C VAL A 278 2.99 18.28 -9.29
N ALA A 279 1.95 17.86 -10.01
CA ALA A 279 1.38 16.53 -9.89
C ALA A 279 0.90 16.01 -11.24
N GLY A 280 1.29 14.77 -11.55
CA GLY A 280 0.81 13.98 -12.67
C GLY A 280 -0.18 12.91 -12.26
N SER A 281 -0.88 12.36 -13.25
CA SER A 281 -1.68 11.13 -13.10
C SER A 281 -0.79 9.90 -12.83
N THR A 282 0.47 9.97 -13.26
CA THR A 282 1.52 8.99 -13.01
C THR A 282 2.81 9.68 -12.54
N ARG A 283 3.78 8.91 -12.05
CA ARG A 283 5.14 9.42 -11.73
C ARG A 283 5.88 9.93 -12.97
N TYR A 284 5.54 9.42 -14.15
CA TYR A 284 6.14 9.82 -15.44
C TYR A 284 5.58 11.18 -15.88
N ASP A 285 4.26 11.36 -15.80
CA ASP A 285 3.59 12.65 -16.02
C ASP A 285 4.09 13.72 -15.01
N THR A 286 4.29 13.34 -13.74
CA THR A 286 4.89 14.25 -12.73
C THR A 286 6.30 14.68 -13.12
N ALA A 287 7.11 13.76 -13.66
CA ALA A 287 8.47 14.05 -14.15
C ALA A 287 8.47 15.05 -15.31
N VAL A 288 7.56 14.86 -16.28
CA VAL A 288 7.39 15.76 -17.42
C VAL A 288 6.95 17.14 -16.95
N LYS A 289 5.93 17.23 -16.09
CA LYS A 289 5.46 18.51 -15.54
C LYS A 289 6.52 19.24 -14.72
N ALA A 290 7.39 18.50 -14.02
CA ALA A 290 8.52 19.09 -13.30
C ALA A 290 9.53 19.70 -14.27
N ALA A 291 9.81 19.03 -15.39
CA ALA A 291 10.68 19.54 -16.45
C ALA A 291 10.09 20.80 -17.12
N GLU A 292 8.79 20.78 -17.43
CA GLU A 292 8.06 21.93 -18.00
C GLU A 292 8.01 23.13 -17.04
N LEU A 293 7.87 22.89 -15.73
CA LEU A 293 7.88 23.96 -14.74
C LEU A 293 9.20 24.75 -14.76
N VAL A 294 10.34 24.16 -15.13
CA VAL A 294 11.64 24.84 -14.98
C VAL A 294 12.23 25.40 -16.28
N ALA A 295 11.71 24.99 -17.45
CA ALA A 295 12.24 25.30 -18.78
C ALA A 295 12.44 26.80 -19.09
N ASP A 296 11.58 27.68 -18.57
CA ASP A 296 11.64 29.13 -18.82
C ASP A 296 12.15 29.95 -17.62
N ARG A 297 12.58 29.27 -16.54
CA ARG A 297 12.86 29.92 -15.25
C ARG A 297 14.34 30.00 -14.90
N TYR A 298 15.19 29.33 -15.67
CA TYR A 298 16.64 29.32 -15.48
C TYR A 298 17.37 29.63 -16.77
N SER A 299 18.58 30.17 -16.65
CA SER A 299 19.50 30.33 -17.76
C SER A 299 20.85 29.72 -17.43
N ASP A 300 21.58 29.25 -18.43
CA ASP A 300 22.90 28.64 -18.28
C ASP A 300 23.98 29.71 -18.08
N ALA A 301 25.24 29.30 -18.03
CA ALA A 301 26.35 30.25 -17.89
C ALA A 301 26.53 31.16 -19.12
N ALA A 302 25.97 30.79 -20.27
CA ALA A 302 25.97 31.58 -21.51
C ALA A 302 24.75 32.52 -21.62
N GLY A 303 23.75 32.35 -20.76
CA GLY A 303 22.50 33.13 -20.76
C GLY A 303 21.38 32.52 -21.60
N GLU A 304 21.56 31.29 -22.08
CA GLU A 304 20.53 30.52 -22.80
C GLU A 304 19.57 29.85 -21.82
N PRO A 305 18.29 29.61 -22.16
CA PRO A 305 17.35 28.91 -21.30
C PRO A 305 17.87 27.53 -20.85
N CYS A 306 17.87 27.26 -19.53
CA CYS A 306 18.20 25.95 -18.95
C CYS A 306 16.98 25.04 -18.90
N PHE A 307 17.23 23.73 -18.79
CA PHE A 307 16.20 22.70 -18.89
C PHE A 307 15.53 22.65 -20.27
N ALA A 308 16.29 23.05 -21.30
CA ALA A 308 15.93 22.87 -22.69
C ALA A 308 15.86 21.38 -23.05
N THR A 309 15.07 21.05 -24.07
CA THR A 309 14.87 19.67 -24.52
C THR A 309 16.08 19.07 -25.26
N SER A 310 17.20 19.79 -25.38
CA SER A 310 18.40 19.33 -26.10
C SER A 310 19.27 18.34 -25.30
N THR A 311 19.22 18.34 -23.98
CA THR A 311 19.89 17.35 -23.12
C THR A 311 18.94 16.91 -22.02
N ILE A 312 18.70 15.61 -21.88
CA ILE A 312 17.68 15.05 -20.99
C ILE A 312 18.30 13.92 -20.17
N GLY A 313 18.10 13.96 -18.86
CA GLY A 313 18.42 12.87 -17.95
C GLY A 313 17.29 11.85 -17.88
N MET A 314 17.62 10.57 -17.76
CA MET A 314 16.65 9.48 -17.63
C MET A 314 17.10 8.51 -16.54
N ALA A 315 16.21 8.19 -15.61
CA ALA A 315 16.48 7.23 -14.53
C ALA A 315 15.28 6.32 -14.26
N ARG A 316 15.50 5.23 -13.52
CA ARG A 316 14.45 4.27 -13.16
C ARG A 316 13.42 4.89 -12.21
N ALA A 317 12.15 4.69 -12.50
CA ALA A 317 11.06 5.33 -11.75
C ALA A 317 10.72 4.70 -10.40
N ARG A 318 11.14 3.44 -10.17
CA ARG A 318 10.76 2.63 -8.98
C ARG A 318 11.90 2.46 -7.98
N VAL A 319 13.07 3.02 -8.26
CA VAL A 319 14.26 2.91 -7.40
C VAL A 319 14.90 4.29 -7.30
N PRO A 320 15.08 4.87 -6.10
CA PRO A 320 15.42 6.28 -5.97
C PRO A 320 16.88 6.67 -6.19
N PHE A 321 17.81 5.72 -6.05
CA PHE A 321 19.22 6.04 -5.81
C PHE A 321 19.94 6.69 -6.99
N ASP A 322 19.66 6.21 -8.22
CA ASP A 322 20.30 6.72 -9.44
C ASP A 322 19.82 8.15 -9.74
N SER A 323 18.54 8.44 -9.52
CA SER A 323 17.93 9.76 -9.73
C SER A 323 18.54 10.84 -8.82
N PHE A 324 18.75 10.54 -7.54
CA PHE A 324 19.29 11.52 -6.59
C PHE A 324 20.78 11.77 -6.77
N SER A 325 21.57 10.73 -7.07
CA SER A 325 23.00 10.90 -7.37
C SER A 325 23.21 11.66 -8.70
N ALA A 326 22.28 11.54 -9.66
CA ALA A 326 22.30 12.27 -10.93
C ALA A 326 22.08 13.78 -10.80
N ALA A 327 21.45 14.25 -9.72
CA ALA A 327 20.99 15.62 -9.59
C ALA A 327 22.10 16.68 -9.77
N PRO A 328 23.29 16.58 -9.15
CA PRO A 328 24.35 17.57 -9.34
C PRO A 328 24.90 17.61 -10.78
N LEU A 329 24.95 16.46 -11.46
CA LEU A 329 25.39 16.42 -12.86
C LEU A 329 24.36 17.10 -13.76
N LEU A 330 23.09 16.75 -13.63
CA LEU A 330 22.01 17.33 -14.41
C LEU A 330 21.83 18.83 -14.15
N ALA A 331 22.08 19.28 -12.92
CA ALA A 331 22.14 20.69 -12.59
C ALA A 331 23.27 21.43 -13.34
N ARG A 332 24.45 20.82 -13.50
CA ARG A 332 25.54 21.42 -14.30
C ARG A 332 25.23 21.44 -15.79
N LEU A 333 24.63 20.36 -16.29
CA LEU A 333 24.24 20.22 -17.69
C LEU A 333 23.00 21.02 -18.07
N CYS A 334 22.32 21.65 -17.11
CA CYS A 334 21.03 22.30 -17.34
C CYS A 334 20.00 21.37 -17.99
N ALA A 335 19.93 20.12 -17.53
CA ALA A 335 19.10 19.08 -18.10
C ALA A 335 17.99 18.64 -17.12
N PRO A 336 16.75 18.42 -17.59
CA PRO A 336 15.69 17.86 -16.75
C PRO A 336 15.91 16.36 -16.52
N LEU A 337 15.19 15.79 -15.54
CA LEU A 337 15.16 14.34 -15.31
C LEU A 337 13.76 13.81 -15.64
N VAL A 338 13.68 12.91 -16.61
CA VAL A 338 12.51 12.07 -16.88
C VAL A 338 12.71 10.67 -16.32
N LEU A 339 11.61 9.93 -16.19
CA LEU A 339 11.61 8.60 -15.56
C LEU A 339 11.22 7.52 -16.56
N ALA A 340 11.83 6.35 -16.45
CA ALA A 340 11.49 5.17 -17.27
C ALA A 340 11.31 3.92 -16.42
N ASP A 341 10.67 2.90 -16.99
CA ASP A 341 10.71 1.54 -16.47
C ASP A 341 11.92 0.79 -17.08
N PRO A 342 12.43 -0.29 -16.45
CA PRO A 342 13.62 -1.00 -16.92
C PRO A 342 13.55 -1.46 -18.38
N LYS A 343 12.38 -1.85 -18.86
CA LYS A 343 12.17 -2.41 -20.20
C LYS A 343 11.29 -1.55 -21.11
N LEU A 344 10.88 -0.37 -20.65
CA LEU A 344 9.92 0.47 -21.39
C LEU A 344 10.15 1.95 -21.13
N ILE A 345 10.13 2.74 -22.20
CA ILE A 345 9.97 4.20 -22.13
C ILE A 345 8.47 4.51 -22.09
N PRO A 346 7.92 5.01 -20.97
CA PRO A 346 6.49 5.22 -20.81
C PRO A 346 5.94 6.31 -21.74
N PRO A 347 4.64 6.28 -22.11
CA PRO A 347 4.05 7.22 -23.07
C PRO A 347 4.30 8.70 -22.74
N ASP A 348 4.18 9.10 -21.47
CA ASP A 348 4.44 10.49 -21.05
C ASP A 348 5.89 10.91 -21.33
N THR A 349 6.84 9.99 -21.06
CA THR A 349 8.27 10.23 -21.30
C THR A 349 8.61 10.19 -22.78
N ALA A 350 8.02 9.26 -23.54
CA ALA A 350 8.17 9.18 -24.99
C ALA A 350 7.68 10.47 -25.66
N ALA A 351 6.50 10.98 -25.29
CA ALA A 351 5.95 12.23 -25.84
C ALA A 351 6.86 13.45 -25.56
N TYR A 352 7.47 13.49 -24.37
CA TYR A 352 8.44 14.54 -24.03
C TYR A 352 9.72 14.44 -24.88
N LEU A 353 10.24 13.23 -25.09
CA LEU A 353 11.39 12.97 -25.97
C LEU A 353 11.06 13.25 -27.44
N ASP A 354 9.84 12.97 -27.90
CA ASP A 354 9.41 13.28 -29.27
C ASP A 354 9.35 14.79 -29.48
N THR A 355 8.80 15.54 -28.52
CA THR A 355 8.83 17.01 -28.54
C THR A 355 10.26 17.55 -28.58
N ALA A 356 11.19 16.92 -27.86
CA ALA A 356 12.61 17.25 -27.91
C ALA A 356 13.19 17.04 -29.30
N ARG A 357 12.83 15.91 -29.93
CA ARG A 357 13.30 15.51 -31.25
C ARG A 357 12.74 16.38 -32.37
N GLU A 358 11.53 16.90 -32.22
CA GLU A 358 10.92 17.85 -33.17
C GLU A 358 11.55 19.24 -33.08
N THR A 359 12.07 19.62 -31.91
CA THR A 359 12.57 20.97 -31.64
C THR A 359 14.08 21.12 -31.80
N HIS A 360 14.85 20.02 -31.81
CA HIS A 360 16.30 20.03 -31.88
C HIS A 360 16.84 18.99 -32.86
N ASP A 361 17.86 19.36 -33.64
CA ASP A 361 18.55 18.46 -34.58
C ASP A 361 19.28 17.30 -33.87
N THR A 362 19.65 17.49 -32.59
CA THR A 362 20.33 16.50 -31.76
C THR A 362 19.82 16.55 -30.32
N VAL A 363 19.49 15.39 -29.75
CA VAL A 363 19.07 15.23 -28.35
C VAL A 363 20.07 14.37 -27.59
N GLY A 364 20.71 14.92 -26.56
CA GLY A 364 21.64 14.21 -25.68
C GLY A 364 20.91 13.52 -24.53
N LEU A 365 20.77 12.20 -24.58
CA LEU A 365 20.15 11.41 -23.52
C LEU A 365 21.21 10.92 -22.52
N ARG A 366 21.08 11.32 -21.24
CA ARG A 366 21.92 10.85 -20.13
C ARG A 366 21.18 9.81 -19.31
N VAL A 367 21.62 8.56 -19.36
CA VAL A 367 20.95 7.44 -18.70
C VAL A 367 21.66 7.12 -17.40
N PHE A 368 20.93 7.13 -16.29
CA PHE A 368 21.46 6.87 -14.95
C PHE A 368 21.03 5.49 -14.47
N GLY A 369 22.01 4.68 -14.08
CA GLY A 369 21.84 3.27 -13.76
C GLY A 369 22.28 2.34 -14.88
N GLY A 370 22.56 1.09 -14.50
CA GLY A 370 22.94 0.03 -15.44
C GLY A 370 21.79 -0.38 -16.35
N ASP A 371 22.01 -1.39 -17.19
CA ASP A 371 20.99 -1.91 -18.11
C ASP A 371 19.73 -2.40 -17.37
N ALA A 372 19.88 -2.97 -16.17
CA ALA A 372 18.77 -3.36 -15.30
C ALA A 372 17.94 -2.17 -14.74
N ALA A 373 18.45 -0.93 -14.85
CA ALA A 373 17.73 0.26 -14.42
C ALA A 373 16.88 0.83 -15.56
N VAL A 374 17.48 1.00 -16.73
CA VAL A 374 16.86 1.36 -18.01
C VAL A 374 17.64 0.64 -19.10
N SER A 375 17.03 -0.33 -19.78
CA SER A 375 17.72 -1.20 -20.73
C SER A 375 18.05 -0.48 -22.03
N GLU A 376 19.14 -0.89 -22.67
CA GLU A 376 19.49 -0.45 -24.02
C GLU A 376 18.39 -0.83 -25.02
N ALA A 377 17.77 -2.00 -24.85
CA ALA A 377 16.64 -2.45 -25.65
C ALA A 377 15.43 -1.51 -25.55
N ALA A 378 15.08 -1.02 -24.35
CA ALA A 378 13.98 -0.07 -24.18
C ALA A 378 14.25 1.25 -24.91
N ILE A 379 15.49 1.74 -24.86
CA ILE A 379 15.88 2.99 -25.52
C ILE A 379 15.89 2.80 -27.05
N GLU A 380 16.38 1.66 -27.54
CA GLU A 380 16.44 1.37 -28.97
C GLU A 380 15.05 1.15 -29.57
N ALA A 381 14.16 0.48 -28.85
CA ALA A 381 12.75 0.31 -29.21
C ALA A 381 12.04 1.66 -29.37
N TYR A 382 12.22 2.56 -28.40
CA TYR A 382 11.72 3.93 -28.52
C TYR A 382 12.30 4.66 -29.74
N ARG A 383 13.60 4.55 -30.00
CA ARG A 383 14.27 5.25 -31.14
C ARG A 383 13.76 4.78 -32.50
N THR A 384 13.52 3.48 -32.64
CA THR A 384 13.18 2.84 -33.92
C THR A 384 11.68 2.70 -34.15
N GLY A 385 10.84 3.02 -33.15
CA GLY A 385 9.40 2.81 -33.21
C GLY A 385 9.03 1.31 -33.25
N THR A 386 9.92 0.44 -32.76
CA THR A 386 9.69 -1.00 -32.66
C THR A 386 9.32 -1.35 -31.22
N GLU A 387 8.61 -2.46 -31.00
CA GLU A 387 8.39 -2.95 -29.63
C GLU A 387 9.71 -3.45 -29.02
N PRO A 388 9.93 -3.29 -27.69
CA PRO A 388 11.15 -3.76 -27.04
C PRO A 388 11.40 -5.24 -27.31
N ALA A 389 12.60 -5.54 -27.82
CA ALA A 389 13.03 -6.92 -28.03
C ALA A 389 12.83 -7.75 -26.75
N THR A 390 12.01 -8.78 -26.84
CA THR A 390 11.90 -9.83 -25.84
C THR A 390 13.17 -10.70 -25.91
N ASP A 391 13.58 -11.24 -24.76
CA ASP A 391 14.86 -11.93 -24.53
C ASP A 391 15.00 -13.29 -25.30
N GLU A 392 14.33 -13.49 -26.44
CA GLU A 392 14.43 -14.72 -27.23
C GLU A 392 15.54 -14.72 -28.30
N ALA A 393 16.24 -13.59 -28.51
CA ALA A 393 17.13 -13.42 -29.67
C ALA A 393 18.63 -13.71 -29.47
N GLU A 394 19.11 -14.12 -28.29
CA GLU A 394 20.55 -14.40 -28.11
C GLU A 394 20.97 -15.88 -28.21
N ASP A 395 20.06 -16.83 -28.39
CA ASP A 395 20.43 -18.27 -28.44
C ASP A 395 20.09 -19.01 -29.75
N GLN A 396 19.64 -18.32 -30.81
CA GLN A 396 19.39 -18.97 -32.11
C GLN A 396 19.84 -18.11 -33.29
N ALA A 397 21.07 -18.32 -33.73
CA ALA A 397 21.53 -17.91 -35.07
C ALA A 397 22.36 -19.02 -35.73
N GLU A 398 21.71 -20.12 -36.09
CA GLU A 398 22.07 -20.91 -37.27
C GLU A 398 20.81 -21.17 -38.11
N ASP A 399 20.84 -20.62 -39.32
CA ASP A 399 20.08 -20.95 -40.53
C ASP A 399 18.54 -20.96 -40.52
N GLY A 400 17.96 -20.02 -41.29
CA GLY A 400 16.77 -20.30 -42.10
C GLY A 400 15.65 -19.25 -42.02
N GLU A 401 15.33 -18.66 -43.17
CA GLU A 401 14.23 -17.72 -43.42
C GLU A 401 12.87 -18.20 -42.85
N ALA A 402 12.12 -17.33 -42.17
CA ALA A 402 10.70 -17.53 -41.89
C ALA A 402 9.90 -16.22 -41.97
N GLU A 403 8.71 -16.34 -42.55
CA GLU A 403 7.67 -15.32 -42.81
C GLU A 403 7.02 -14.75 -41.52
N PRO A 404 6.19 -13.68 -41.55
CA PRO A 404 5.87 -12.89 -40.36
C PRO A 404 5.01 -13.69 -39.36
N GLU A 405 5.44 -13.69 -38.10
CA GLU A 405 4.84 -14.49 -37.03
C GLU A 405 3.64 -13.78 -36.39
N GLN A 406 2.61 -14.56 -36.09
CA GLN A 406 1.41 -14.17 -35.34
C GLN A 406 1.78 -13.89 -33.88
N ALA A 407 1.02 -13.02 -33.20
CA ALA A 407 1.20 -12.71 -31.77
C ALA A 407 1.36 -13.98 -30.92
N ASP A 408 2.36 -14.01 -30.03
CA ASP A 408 2.62 -15.16 -29.15
C ASP A 408 1.43 -15.39 -28.21
N PRO A 409 0.72 -16.53 -28.31
CA PRO A 409 -0.43 -16.83 -27.48
C PRO A 409 -0.09 -17.07 -25.99
N ASN A 410 1.19 -17.05 -25.60
CA ASN A 410 1.63 -17.39 -24.24
C ASN A 410 1.84 -16.18 -23.29
N VAL A 411 1.56 -14.95 -23.73
CA VAL A 411 1.79 -13.73 -22.92
C VAL A 411 0.46 -13.18 -22.36
N LEU A 412 0.35 -13.09 -21.03
CA LEU A 412 -0.82 -12.54 -20.36
C LEU A 412 -0.83 -10.98 -20.37
N PRO A 413 -1.98 -10.31 -20.57
CA PRO A 413 -2.07 -8.85 -20.61
C PRO A 413 -1.67 -8.15 -19.30
N ALA A 414 -0.87 -7.08 -19.41
CA ALA A 414 -0.39 -6.31 -18.26
C ALA A 414 -1.52 -5.61 -17.48
N GLY A 415 -1.50 -5.71 -16.14
CA GLY A 415 -2.41 -4.99 -15.24
C GLY A 415 -3.68 -5.74 -14.84
N THR A 416 -3.80 -7.02 -15.21
CA THR A 416 -4.85 -7.97 -14.80
C THR A 416 -4.20 -9.32 -14.48
N CYS A 417 -4.88 -10.31 -13.88
CA CYS A 417 -4.35 -11.69 -13.89
C CYS A 417 -4.46 -12.36 -15.29
N GLY A 418 -4.72 -11.56 -16.34
CA GLY A 418 -4.95 -11.96 -17.72
C GLY A 418 -6.43 -12.24 -17.98
N GLY A 419 -7.05 -11.53 -18.92
CA GLY A 419 -8.49 -11.56 -19.17
C GLY A 419 -8.99 -12.59 -20.19
N SER A 420 -10.25 -13.00 -20.00
CA SER A 420 -11.11 -14.01 -20.67
C SER A 420 -11.15 -15.39 -20.00
N ILE A 421 -12.27 -15.70 -19.32
CA ILE A 421 -12.59 -16.97 -18.64
C ILE A 421 -12.45 -18.21 -19.56
N ASP A 422 -12.49 -18.03 -20.88
CA ASP A 422 -12.54 -19.10 -21.90
C ASP A 422 -11.17 -19.43 -22.54
N ASP A 423 -10.07 -18.92 -22.02
CA ASP A 423 -8.75 -19.12 -22.64
C ASP A 423 -8.18 -20.54 -22.40
N GLU A 424 -7.55 -21.09 -23.44
CA GLU A 424 -6.84 -22.37 -23.36
C GLU A 424 -5.72 -22.32 -22.31
N PRO A 425 -5.35 -23.45 -21.68
CA PRO A 425 -4.30 -23.49 -20.68
C PRO A 425 -2.94 -23.01 -21.23
N ILE A 426 -2.39 -21.95 -20.64
CA ILE A 426 -1.12 -21.34 -21.02
C ILE A 426 0.00 -21.89 -20.15
N GLN A 427 1.09 -22.35 -20.76
CA GLN A 427 2.28 -22.75 -20.02
C GLN A 427 3.10 -21.52 -19.62
N LEU A 428 2.98 -21.09 -18.36
CA LEU A 428 3.59 -19.85 -17.90
C LEU A 428 5.12 -19.94 -17.67
N VAL A 429 5.61 -21.14 -17.38
CA VAL A 429 7.04 -21.37 -17.09
C VAL A 429 7.59 -22.38 -18.11
N PRO A 430 8.42 -21.94 -19.08
CA PRO A 430 8.97 -22.84 -20.11
C PRO A 430 9.91 -23.92 -19.54
N SER A 431 10.49 -23.65 -18.36
CA SER A 431 11.46 -24.54 -17.74
C SER A 431 10.83 -25.77 -17.08
N THR A 432 11.57 -26.87 -17.07
CA THR A 432 11.10 -28.14 -16.54
C THR A 432 11.38 -28.31 -15.06
N ASN A 433 10.56 -29.10 -14.37
CA ASN A 433 10.57 -29.30 -12.90
C ASN A 433 10.09 -28.08 -12.11
N ALA A 434 9.17 -27.30 -12.68
CA ALA A 434 8.48 -26.22 -11.98
C ALA A 434 7.20 -26.76 -11.32
N GLU A 435 7.01 -26.46 -10.03
CA GLU A 435 5.99 -27.06 -9.17
C GLU A 435 5.32 -26.02 -8.27
N ASP A 436 4.11 -26.33 -7.81
CA ASP A 436 3.35 -25.59 -6.79
C ASP A 436 3.31 -24.06 -7.01
N PRO A 437 2.76 -23.58 -8.14
CA PRO A 437 2.66 -22.15 -8.41
C PRO A 437 1.61 -21.48 -7.52
N ALA A 438 1.85 -20.24 -7.09
CA ALA A 438 0.87 -19.41 -6.37
C ALA A 438 0.99 -17.94 -6.78
N TRP A 439 -0.16 -17.30 -6.96
CA TRP A 439 -0.27 -15.88 -7.36
C TRP A 439 0.15 -14.93 -6.24
N SER A 440 0.78 -13.82 -6.60
CA SER A 440 0.88 -12.65 -5.74
C SER A 440 -0.50 -11.98 -5.60
N PRO A 441 -0.80 -11.33 -4.46
CA PRO A 441 -2.12 -10.72 -4.23
C PRO A 441 -2.49 -9.61 -5.22
N ASP A 442 -1.50 -9.00 -5.87
CA ASP A 442 -1.66 -7.94 -6.84
C ASP A 442 -1.67 -8.43 -8.30
N CYS A 443 -1.78 -9.74 -8.53
CA CYS A 443 -1.73 -10.38 -9.86
C CYS A 443 -0.41 -10.20 -10.62
N SER A 444 0.59 -9.51 -10.07
CA SER A 444 1.77 -9.13 -10.87
C SER A 444 2.78 -10.27 -11.06
N GLN A 445 2.82 -11.22 -10.15
CA GLN A 445 3.83 -12.29 -10.09
C GLN A 445 3.25 -13.64 -9.66
N LEU A 446 3.98 -14.71 -9.94
CA LEU A 446 3.80 -16.01 -9.33
C LEU A 446 5.07 -16.42 -8.58
N VAL A 447 4.88 -17.04 -7.41
CA VAL A 447 5.92 -17.87 -6.77
C VAL A 447 5.74 -19.31 -7.21
N TYR A 448 6.84 -20.00 -7.45
CA TYR A 448 6.84 -21.44 -7.71
C TYR A 448 8.15 -22.05 -7.20
N THR A 449 8.15 -23.37 -7.14
CA THR A 449 9.33 -24.15 -6.76
C THR A 449 9.96 -24.75 -8.00
N GLN A 450 11.29 -24.73 -8.06
CA GLN A 450 12.03 -25.49 -9.07
C GLN A 450 13.36 -25.99 -8.53
N ASP A 451 13.61 -27.28 -8.74
CA ASP A 451 14.81 -27.99 -8.29
C ASP A 451 15.13 -27.74 -6.79
N GLY A 452 14.07 -27.66 -5.96
CA GLY A 452 14.17 -27.41 -4.51
C GLY A 452 14.49 -25.96 -4.11
N ALA A 453 14.52 -25.03 -5.06
CA ALA A 453 14.65 -23.60 -4.82
C ALA A 453 13.30 -22.87 -5.04
N LEU A 454 13.13 -21.73 -4.37
CA LEU A 454 11.98 -20.85 -4.58
C LEU A 454 12.32 -19.82 -5.65
N TRP A 455 11.37 -19.61 -6.57
CA TRP A 455 11.49 -18.69 -7.68
C TRP A 455 10.28 -17.78 -7.75
N LEU A 456 10.52 -16.56 -8.21
CA LEU A 456 9.50 -15.61 -8.60
C LEU A 456 9.58 -15.42 -10.11
N VAL A 457 8.42 -15.27 -10.74
CA VAL A 457 8.27 -14.92 -12.14
C VAL A 457 7.12 -13.91 -12.24
N ASN A 458 7.18 -13.01 -13.19
CA ASN A 458 6.03 -12.17 -13.49
C ASN A 458 4.88 -13.01 -14.08
N HIS A 459 3.66 -12.50 -13.97
CA HIS A 459 2.47 -13.14 -14.54
C HIS A 459 2.56 -13.37 -16.05
N ASP A 460 3.40 -12.64 -16.78
CA ASP A 460 3.67 -12.79 -18.21
C ASP A 460 4.81 -13.80 -18.50
N GLY A 461 5.33 -14.50 -17.49
CA GLY A 461 6.47 -15.41 -17.62
C GLY A 461 7.85 -14.72 -17.57
N SER A 462 7.91 -13.38 -17.54
CA SER A 462 9.15 -12.60 -17.55
C SER A 462 9.78 -12.41 -16.15
N ASN A 463 10.96 -11.77 -16.10
CA ASN A 463 11.66 -11.35 -14.86
C ASN A 463 11.80 -12.45 -13.80
N ARG A 464 12.07 -13.66 -14.26
CA ARG A 464 12.31 -14.80 -13.39
C ARG A 464 13.53 -14.56 -12.48
N ARG A 465 13.36 -14.64 -11.16
CA ARG A 465 14.44 -14.53 -10.17
C ARG A 465 14.35 -15.57 -9.06
N ARG A 466 15.50 -15.99 -8.55
CA ARG A 466 15.56 -16.92 -7.41
C ARG A 466 15.36 -16.16 -6.11
N LEU A 467 14.43 -16.61 -5.28
CA LEU A 467 14.11 -16.03 -3.98
C LEU A 467 14.90 -16.68 -2.83
N ALA A 468 15.00 -18.01 -2.82
CA ALA A 468 15.75 -18.74 -1.80
C ALA A 468 16.45 -19.99 -2.40
N SER A 469 17.71 -20.22 -2.03
CA SER A 469 18.56 -21.29 -2.60
C SER A 469 18.42 -22.64 -1.90
N ALA A 470 18.46 -23.75 -2.64
CA ALA A 470 18.32 -25.16 -2.18
C ALA A 470 19.32 -25.66 -1.09
N ALA A 471 20.21 -24.80 -0.57
CA ALA A 471 21.29 -25.20 0.34
C ALA A 471 20.78 -25.71 1.70
N GLY A 472 20.43 -27.01 1.77
CA GLY A 472 20.12 -27.74 3.00
C GLY A 472 18.76 -28.45 3.03
N GLY A 473 17.89 -28.28 2.03
CA GLY A 473 16.56 -28.91 2.03
C GLY A 473 15.78 -28.78 0.71
N TYR A 474 14.74 -29.60 0.56
CA TYR A 474 13.79 -29.58 -0.54
C TYR A 474 12.63 -28.65 -0.19
N ARG A 475 12.51 -27.55 -0.92
CA ARG A 475 11.41 -26.59 -0.74
C ARG A 475 10.25 -26.94 -1.66
N ASN A 476 9.01 -26.73 -1.21
CA ASN A 476 7.81 -26.85 -2.03
C ASN A 476 6.61 -26.11 -1.41
N SER A 477 5.45 -26.18 -2.07
CA SER A 477 4.15 -25.67 -1.60
C SER A 477 4.18 -24.21 -1.14
N ALA A 478 4.85 -23.36 -1.92
CA ALA A 478 4.96 -21.93 -1.64
C ALA A 478 3.61 -21.23 -1.82
N VAL A 479 3.28 -20.34 -0.90
CA VAL A 479 2.07 -19.51 -0.94
C VAL A 479 2.39 -18.09 -0.50
N TRP A 480 1.84 -17.13 -1.23
CA TRP A 480 1.95 -15.72 -0.89
C TRP A 480 1.10 -15.38 0.33
N SER A 481 1.65 -14.53 1.20
CA SER A 481 0.86 -13.77 2.18
C SER A 481 -0.12 -12.87 1.41
N PRO A 482 -1.38 -12.73 1.87
CA PRO A 482 -2.35 -11.83 1.25
C PRO A 482 -1.90 -10.36 1.29
N LEU A 483 -0.94 -10.01 2.15
CA LEU A 483 -0.35 -8.67 2.23
C LEU A 483 0.72 -8.40 1.15
N GLY A 484 1.21 -9.45 0.46
CA GLY A 484 2.23 -9.32 -0.57
C GLY A 484 3.64 -9.07 -0.03
N ASP A 485 3.88 -9.25 1.26
CA ASP A 485 5.12 -8.96 1.97
C ASP A 485 6.01 -10.20 2.15
N ARG A 486 5.38 -11.37 2.29
CA ARG A 486 6.02 -12.63 2.67
C ARG A 486 5.50 -13.82 1.87
N ILE A 487 6.29 -14.88 1.86
CA ILE A 487 5.93 -16.18 1.29
C ILE A 487 6.10 -17.23 2.39
N ALA A 488 5.04 -18.02 2.64
CA ALA A 488 5.14 -19.24 3.43
C ALA A 488 5.43 -20.41 2.51
N TYR A 489 6.30 -21.32 2.95
CA TYR A 489 6.71 -22.46 2.16
C TYR A 489 7.14 -23.61 3.06
N VAL A 490 7.22 -24.81 2.50
CA VAL A 490 7.72 -25.99 3.21
C VAL A 490 9.20 -26.14 2.92
N ASN A 491 10.01 -26.42 3.94
CA ASN A 491 11.40 -26.82 3.78
C ASN A 491 11.62 -28.20 4.41
N GLY A 492 11.90 -29.20 3.58
CA GLY A 492 12.15 -30.58 3.99
C GLY A 492 13.63 -30.92 4.04
N PHE A 493 14.10 -31.53 5.12
CA PHE A 493 15.50 -31.91 5.28
C PHE A 493 15.67 -33.11 6.20
N ASN A 494 16.85 -33.73 6.19
CA ASN A 494 17.18 -34.76 7.17
C ASN A 494 17.64 -34.11 8.48
N ASN A 495 16.99 -34.44 9.59
CA ASN A 495 17.40 -33.98 10.91
C ASN A 495 18.74 -34.64 11.35
N SER A 496 19.24 -34.26 12.52
CA SER A 496 20.50 -34.78 13.08
C SER A 496 20.56 -36.30 13.27
N ASN A 497 19.40 -36.96 13.35
CA ASN A 497 19.27 -38.42 13.43
C ASN A 497 19.14 -39.09 12.05
N GLY A 498 19.23 -38.34 10.96
CA GLY A 498 19.07 -38.83 9.59
C GLY A 498 17.62 -39.09 9.19
N HIS A 499 16.65 -38.57 9.93
CA HIS A 499 15.22 -38.71 9.62
C HIS A 499 14.73 -37.52 8.78
N TRP A 500 13.95 -37.81 7.75
CA TRP A 500 13.28 -36.77 6.97
C TRP A 500 12.25 -36.04 7.83
N THR A 501 12.38 -34.72 7.91
CA THR A 501 11.44 -33.79 8.56
C THR A 501 11.04 -32.72 7.55
N ALA A 502 9.87 -32.10 7.73
CA ALA A 502 9.41 -30.99 6.90
C ALA A 502 8.76 -29.93 7.78
N HIS A 503 9.15 -28.68 7.58
CA HIS A 503 8.71 -27.57 8.42
C HIS A 503 8.19 -26.43 7.57
N ILE A 504 7.23 -25.67 8.11
CA ILE A 504 6.80 -24.39 7.57
C ILE A 504 7.86 -23.34 7.85
N TRP A 505 8.22 -22.61 6.80
CA TRP A 505 9.14 -21.47 6.82
C TRP A 505 8.44 -20.25 6.21
N THR A 506 8.93 -19.07 6.56
CA THR A 506 8.51 -17.80 5.94
C THR A 506 9.74 -17.03 5.47
N VAL A 507 9.63 -16.38 4.31
CA VAL A 507 10.67 -15.48 3.78
C VAL A 507 10.02 -14.20 3.26
N ASN A 508 10.70 -13.07 3.39
CA ASN A 508 10.25 -11.82 2.77
C ASN A 508 10.40 -11.89 1.25
N VAL A 509 9.61 -11.10 0.52
CA VAL A 509 9.63 -11.10 -0.96
C VAL A 509 10.97 -10.61 -1.52
N ASP A 510 11.73 -9.81 -0.78
CA ASP A 510 13.10 -9.41 -1.13
C ASP A 510 14.15 -10.50 -0.87
N GLY A 511 13.77 -11.60 -0.20
CA GLY A 511 14.63 -12.72 0.18
C GLY A 511 15.21 -12.64 1.60
N SER A 512 14.93 -11.56 2.34
CA SER A 512 15.36 -11.38 3.73
C SER A 512 14.48 -12.16 4.72
N HIS A 513 14.89 -12.22 6.00
CA HIS A 513 14.14 -12.82 7.11
C HIS A 513 13.62 -14.25 6.84
N ASN A 514 14.48 -15.10 6.28
CA ASN A 514 14.16 -16.49 5.97
C ASN A 514 14.19 -17.38 7.23
N ASN A 515 13.04 -17.58 7.87
CA ASN A 515 12.93 -18.16 9.20
C ASN A 515 12.08 -19.44 9.23
N GLN A 516 12.52 -20.43 10.00
CA GLN A 516 11.73 -21.62 10.34
C GLN A 516 10.65 -21.25 11.36
N ARG A 517 9.39 -21.67 11.14
CA ARG A 517 8.25 -21.37 12.02
C ARG A 517 7.75 -22.57 12.82
N THR A 518 8.08 -23.77 12.40
CA THR A 518 7.66 -25.01 13.06
C THR A 518 8.87 -25.88 13.37
N GLU A 519 8.82 -26.62 14.47
CA GLU A 519 9.91 -27.46 14.96
C GLU A 519 9.39 -28.84 15.40
N GLY A 520 10.31 -29.78 15.65
CA GLY A 520 10.00 -31.12 16.16
C GLY A 520 10.22 -32.24 15.14
N GLU A 521 9.80 -33.47 15.48
CA GLU A 521 9.81 -34.62 14.57
C GLU A 521 8.46 -34.75 13.83
N THR A 522 8.13 -33.76 13.01
CA THR A 522 6.85 -33.66 12.28
C THR A 522 7.06 -33.54 10.77
N LEU A 523 6.00 -33.78 9.99
CA LEU A 523 5.95 -33.35 8.59
C LEU A 523 4.84 -32.31 8.45
N ASP A 524 5.22 -31.04 8.45
CA ASP A 524 4.31 -29.91 8.26
C ASP A 524 4.30 -29.51 6.78
N ARG A 525 3.11 -29.48 6.16
CA ARG A 525 2.93 -29.36 4.71
C ARG A 525 1.72 -28.52 4.33
N TRP A 526 1.66 -28.10 3.06
CA TRP A 526 0.54 -27.35 2.48
C TRP A 526 0.11 -26.12 3.31
N PRO A 527 1.02 -25.16 3.55
CA PRO A 527 0.65 -23.93 4.24
C PRO A 527 -0.37 -23.12 3.41
N THR A 528 -1.26 -22.41 4.10
CA THR A 528 -2.17 -21.41 3.55
C THR A 528 -2.33 -20.28 4.56
N TRP A 529 -2.35 -19.03 4.08
CA TRP A 529 -2.52 -17.86 4.92
C TRP A 529 -4.00 -17.59 5.17
N SER A 530 -4.34 -17.16 6.38
CA SER A 530 -5.64 -16.52 6.61
C SER A 530 -5.73 -15.24 5.79
N PRO A 531 -6.93 -14.78 5.38
CA PRO A 531 -7.10 -13.61 4.51
C PRO A 531 -6.53 -12.31 5.09
N ASP A 532 -6.46 -12.20 6.41
CA ASP A 532 -5.86 -11.09 7.15
C ASP A 532 -4.31 -11.16 7.25
N GLY A 533 -3.69 -12.25 6.80
CA GLY A 533 -2.24 -12.49 6.89
C GLY A 533 -1.72 -12.78 8.31
N LYS A 534 -2.60 -12.91 9.31
CA LYS A 534 -2.19 -13.07 10.71
C LYS A 534 -1.94 -14.52 11.12
N ARG A 535 -2.50 -15.49 10.39
CA ARG A 535 -2.43 -16.91 10.70
C ARG A 535 -2.02 -17.73 9.49
N ILE A 536 -1.44 -18.89 9.77
CA ILE A 536 -1.09 -19.90 8.76
C ILE A 536 -1.75 -21.21 9.18
N ALA A 537 -2.59 -21.77 8.31
CA ALA A 537 -3.09 -23.13 8.45
C ALA A 537 -2.20 -24.09 7.65
N PHE A 538 -1.96 -25.28 8.17
CA PHE A 538 -1.14 -26.29 7.50
C PHE A 538 -1.52 -27.71 7.95
N GLU A 539 -1.17 -28.70 7.13
CA GLU A 539 -1.27 -30.11 7.47
C GLU A 539 -0.07 -30.49 8.34
N ARG A 540 -0.31 -31.13 9.49
CA ARG A 540 0.73 -31.73 10.34
C ARG A 540 0.59 -33.24 10.39
N LEU A 541 1.71 -33.93 10.21
CA LEU A 541 1.83 -35.37 10.44
C LEU A 541 2.66 -35.57 11.68
N THR A 542 2.04 -36.15 12.71
CA THR A 542 2.76 -36.64 13.88
C THR A 542 2.88 -38.15 13.75
N GLY A 543 4.10 -38.68 13.88
CA GLY A 543 4.31 -40.11 13.83
C GLY A 543 3.88 -40.75 15.14
N SER A 544 2.76 -41.47 15.15
CA SER A 544 2.34 -42.28 16.31
C SER A 544 3.19 -43.57 16.39
N GLY A 545 4.47 -43.42 16.72
CA GLY A 545 5.40 -44.53 16.93
C GLY A 545 5.92 -45.23 15.66
N ARG A 546 6.87 -46.14 15.87
CA ARG A 546 7.54 -46.93 14.82
C ARG A 546 7.30 -48.41 15.01
N ASP A 547 7.15 -49.14 13.90
CA ASP A 547 7.18 -50.61 13.92
C ASP A 547 8.59 -51.12 14.30
N GLU A 548 8.71 -52.42 14.57
CA GLU A 548 9.99 -53.08 14.92
C GLU A 548 11.06 -52.94 13.82
N ARG A 549 10.69 -52.44 12.63
CA ARG A 549 11.58 -52.18 11.48
C ARG A 549 11.86 -50.69 11.28
N GLY A 550 11.45 -49.83 12.21
CA GLY A 550 11.69 -48.39 12.18
C GLY A 550 10.77 -47.60 11.24
N ARG A 551 9.72 -48.20 10.70
CA ARG A 551 8.73 -47.55 9.81
C ARG A 551 7.62 -46.93 10.65
N TRP A 552 7.16 -45.74 10.26
CA TRP A 552 6.07 -45.05 10.94
C TRP A 552 4.79 -45.90 10.94
N LEU A 553 4.21 -46.11 12.12
CA LEU A 553 2.87 -46.68 12.31
C LEU A 553 1.85 -45.53 12.20
N ASP A 554 0.66 -45.84 11.66
CA ASP A 554 -0.48 -44.96 11.32
C ASP A 554 -0.27 -43.46 11.65
N SER A 555 0.06 -42.68 10.61
CA SER A 555 0.27 -41.24 10.73
C SER A 555 -1.06 -40.53 10.91
N ASP A 556 -1.34 -40.03 12.12
CA ASP A 556 -2.44 -39.10 12.33
C ASP A 556 -2.07 -37.78 11.64
N ARG A 557 -2.91 -37.38 10.68
CA ARG A 557 -2.80 -36.10 9.99
C ARG A 557 -3.82 -35.15 10.62
N HIS A 558 -3.41 -33.91 10.86
CA HIS A 558 -4.26 -32.89 11.46
C HIS A 558 -4.12 -31.57 10.72
N ILE A 559 -5.19 -30.80 10.66
CA ILE A 559 -5.12 -29.38 10.32
C ILE A 559 -4.74 -28.58 11.56
N VAL A 560 -3.67 -27.81 11.44
CA VAL A 560 -3.09 -26.99 12.51
C VAL A 560 -3.10 -25.55 12.05
N VAL A 561 -3.38 -24.62 12.97
CA VAL A 561 -3.28 -23.19 12.69
C VAL A 561 -2.32 -22.57 13.70
N MET A 562 -1.49 -21.67 13.21
CA MET A 562 -0.57 -20.91 14.05
C MET A 562 -0.64 -19.44 13.67
N THR A 563 -0.20 -18.56 14.57
CA THR A 563 0.08 -17.17 14.20
C THR A 563 1.19 -17.14 13.17
N SER A 564 1.14 -16.21 12.22
CA SER A 564 2.09 -16.17 11.10
C SER A 564 3.53 -15.80 11.51
N TYR A 565 3.71 -15.38 12.75
CA TYR A 565 4.99 -15.00 13.33
C TYR A 565 5.46 -15.96 14.44
N GLY A 566 4.55 -16.75 15.02
CA GLY A 566 4.82 -17.61 16.17
C GLY A 566 5.56 -18.90 15.83
N ASN A 567 6.15 -19.48 16.87
CA ASN A 567 6.84 -20.77 16.91
C ASN A 567 6.06 -21.83 17.71
N LYS A 568 4.85 -21.50 18.19
CA LYS A 568 3.96 -22.39 18.95
C LYS A 568 2.67 -22.66 18.16
N PRO A 569 2.63 -23.71 17.34
CA PRO A 569 1.41 -24.08 16.62
C PRO A 569 0.36 -24.66 17.56
N GLU A 570 -0.89 -24.18 17.45
CA GLU A 570 -2.04 -24.68 18.19
C GLU A 570 -2.86 -25.61 17.29
N ALA A 571 -3.14 -26.83 17.77
CA ALA A 571 -3.98 -27.76 17.02
C ALA A 571 -5.44 -27.31 17.12
N LEU A 572 -6.01 -26.82 16.02
CA LEU A 572 -7.43 -26.43 15.97
C LEU A 572 -8.35 -27.64 15.81
N HIS A 573 -7.91 -28.68 15.09
CA HIS A 573 -8.73 -29.87 14.87
C HIS A 573 -8.26 -31.04 15.73
N THR A 574 -9.18 -31.60 16.53
CA THR A 574 -8.99 -32.85 17.28
C THR A 574 -9.74 -34.01 16.60
N GLY A 575 -9.27 -34.42 15.43
CA GLY A 575 -9.34 -35.81 14.99
C GLY A 575 -10.34 -36.20 13.88
N GLY A 576 -9.76 -36.58 12.73
CA GLY A 576 -10.25 -37.54 11.76
C GLY A 576 -9.07 -38.18 10.99
N PRO A 577 -9.13 -39.45 10.57
CA PRO A 577 -8.02 -40.06 9.84
C PRO A 577 -7.85 -39.39 8.46
N TRP A 578 -6.61 -39.02 8.13
CA TRP A 578 -6.19 -38.50 6.81
C TRP A 578 -6.64 -37.08 6.43
N GLU A 579 -6.73 -36.15 7.37
CA GLU A 579 -6.97 -34.73 7.06
C GLU A 579 -5.77 -34.05 6.38
N HIS A 580 -5.98 -33.34 5.28
CA HIS A 580 -4.88 -32.66 4.57
C HIS A 580 -5.32 -31.49 3.67
N SER A 581 -4.32 -30.76 3.14
CA SER A 581 -4.48 -29.70 2.14
C SER A 581 -5.46 -28.58 2.52
N PRO A 582 -5.28 -27.88 3.66
CA PRO A 582 -6.21 -26.84 4.09
C PRO A 582 -6.25 -25.64 3.14
N ALA A 583 -7.40 -24.96 3.06
CA ALA A 583 -7.61 -23.68 2.38
C ALA A 583 -8.56 -22.80 3.20
N TRP A 584 -8.21 -21.53 3.38
CA TRP A 584 -9.06 -20.55 4.07
C TRP A 584 -10.19 -20.06 3.18
N SER A 585 -11.37 -19.83 3.77
CA SER A 585 -12.39 -19.00 3.15
C SER A 585 -11.93 -17.53 3.09
N PRO A 586 -12.36 -16.74 2.09
CA PRO A 586 -11.97 -15.34 1.95
C PRO A 586 -12.40 -14.42 3.10
N ASP A 587 -13.47 -14.81 3.81
CA ASP A 587 -13.94 -14.12 5.02
C ASP A 587 -13.17 -14.50 6.30
N GLY A 588 -12.28 -15.49 6.22
CA GLY A 588 -11.48 -15.97 7.35
C GLY A 588 -12.26 -16.75 8.41
N MET A 589 -13.53 -17.07 8.18
CA MET A 589 -14.41 -17.74 9.15
C MET A 589 -14.39 -19.27 9.04
N GLN A 590 -13.96 -19.81 7.90
CA GLN A 590 -14.04 -21.21 7.57
C GLN A 590 -12.72 -21.76 7.02
N ILE A 591 -12.56 -23.08 7.15
CA ILE A 591 -11.46 -23.84 6.55
C ILE A 591 -12.06 -24.96 5.71
N ALA A 592 -11.65 -25.02 4.44
CA ALA A 592 -11.83 -26.17 3.58
C ALA A 592 -10.64 -27.11 3.74
N TYR A 593 -10.90 -28.42 3.80
CA TYR A 593 -9.87 -29.44 3.93
C TYR A 593 -10.33 -30.75 3.32
N ALA A 594 -9.38 -31.61 2.96
CA ALA A 594 -9.69 -32.97 2.54
C ALA A 594 -9.66 -33.91 3.74
N ALA A 595 -10.65 -34.79 3.88
CA ALA A 595 -10.68 -35.84 4.90
C ALA A 595 -11.27 -37.13 4.34
N ASP A 596 -10.57 -38.27 4.48
CA ASP A 596 -10.98 -39.58 3.92
C ASP A 596 -11.36 -39.55 2.42
N GLY A 597 -10.72 -38.67 1.64
CA GLY A 597 -11.02 -38.48 0.22
C GLY A 597 -12.25 -37.61 -0.07
N ASP A 598 -12.84 -36.98 0.94
CA ASP A 598 -13.96 -36.04 0.82
C ASP A 598 -13.49 -34.59 1.02
N LEU A 599 -14.15 -33.64 0.35
CA LEU A 599 -13.97 -32.19 0.57
C LEU A 599 -14.88 -31.77 1.72
N MET A 600 -14.28 -31.27 2.78
CA MET A 600 -14.95 -30.81 3.99
C MET A 600 -14.80 -29.30 4.11
N VAL A 601 -15.81 -28.66 4.72
CA VAL A 601 -15.77 -27.26 5.15
C VAL A 601 -16.24 -27.20 6.60
N SER A 602 -15.54 -26.45 7.43
CA SER A 602 -15.91 -26.23 8.84
C SER A 602 -15.63 -24.78 9.24
N GLY A 603 -16.19 -24.36 10.38
CA GLY A 603 -15.71 -23.19 11.08
C GLY A 603 -14.23 -23.36 11.46
N ILE A 604 -13.55 -22.24 11.70
CA ILE A 604 -12.14 -22.22 12.11
C ILE A 604 -11.87 -23.02 13.39
N ASP A 605 -12.83 -23.03 14.32
CA ASP A 605 -12.81 -23.79 15.59
C ASP A 605 -13.14 -25.28 15.40
N GLY A 606 -13.30 -25.74 14.16
CA GLY A 606 -13.73 -27.10 13.83
C GLY A 606 -15.23 -27.34 14.01
N SER A 607 -16.02 -26.31 14.38
CA SER A 607 -17.47 -26.44 14.47
C SER A 607 -18.11 -26.55 13.08
N ASN A 608 -19.35 -27.06 13.05
CA ASN A 608 -20.18 -27.09 11.83
C ASN A 608 -19.52 -27.78 10.62
N SER A 609 -18.61 -28.74 10.84
CA SER A 609 -18.03 -29.54 9.76
C SER A 609 -19.10 -30.21 8.91
N ARG A 610 -19.07 -29.92 7.61
CA ARG A 610 -19.95 -30.52 6.61
C ARG A 610 -19.15 -30.97 5.40
N ARG A 611 -19.62 -32.04 4.77
CA ARG A 611 -19.07 -32.50 3.51
C ARG A 611 -19.69 -31.73 2.35
N ILE A 612 -18.85 -31.25 1.44
CA ILE A 612 -19.21 -30.56 0.20
C ILE A 612 -19.15 -31.52 -0.98
N HIS A 613 -18.01 -32.22 -1.13
CA HIS A 613 -17.78 -33.11 -2.27
C HIS A 613 -17.04 -34.40 -1.87
N THR A 614 -16.95 -35.36 -2.81
CA THR A 614 -16.23 -36.64 -2.67
C THR A 614 -15.16 -36.82 -3.76
N ALA A 615 -14.34 -37.88 -3.62
CA ALA A 615 -13.35 -38.37 -4.58
C ALA A 615 -12.13 -37.45 -4.82
N LEU A 616 -11.66 -36.80 -3.76
CA LEU A 616 -10.47 -35.96 -3.77
C LEU A 616 -9.22 -36.82 -3.95
N TYR A 617 -8.26 -36.29 -4.71
CA TYR A 617 -6.95 -36.89 -4.86
C TYR A 617 -6.11 -36.61 -3.61
N TRP A 618 -5.55 -37.67 -3.03
CA TRP A 618 -4.62 -37.56 -1.92
C TRP A 618 -3.38 -36.79 -2.40
N ASN A 619 -3.06 -35.66 -1.74
CA ASN A 619 -1.96 -34.75 -2.11
C ASN A 619 -2.19 -33.89 -3.37
N GLY A 620 -3.44 -33.50 -3.65
CA GLY A 620 -3.81 -32.63 -4.78
C GLY A 620 -3.79 -31.12 -4.53
N GLY A 621 -3.92 -30.66 -3.28
CA GLY A 621 -4.11 -29.23 -2.95
C GLY A 621 -5.57 -28.76 -3.09
N LEU A 622 -5.92 -27.69 -2.37
CA LEU A 622 -7.22 -27.00 -2.39
C LEU A 622 -7.00 -25.48 -2.52
N SER A 623 -7.95 -24.78 -3.13
CA SER A 623 -7.97 -23.31 -3.16
C SER A 623 -9.40 -22.80 -3.19
N TRP A 624 -9.73 -21.88 -2.28
CA TRP A 624 -11.02 -21.18 -2.30
C TRP A 624 -11.00 -20.07 -3.37
N SER A 625 -12.15 -19.80 -3.99
CA SER A 625 -12.33 -18.64 -4.85
C SER A 625 -12.38 -17.33 -4.02
N PRO A 626 -11.88 -16.20 -4.53
CA PRO A 626 -11.86 -14.93 -3.79
C PRO A 626 -13.24 -14.41 -3.35
N ASP A 627 -14.29 -14.78 -4.07
CA ASP A 627 -15.69 -14.42 -3.79
C ASP A 627 -16.36 -15.35 -2.75
N GLY A 628 -15.68 -16.42 -2.33
CA GLY A 628 -16.19 -17.37 -1.35
C GLY A 628 -17.15 -18.43 -1.92
N SER A 629 -17.54 -18.34 -3.19
CA SER A 629 -18.63 -19.16 -3.74
C SER A 629 -18.20 -20.60 -4.08
N ARG A 630 -16.91 -20.82 -4.37
CA ARG A 630 -16.42 -22.10 -4.92
C ARG A 630 -15.06 -22.51 -4.39
N ILE A 631 -14.77 -23.81 -4.51
CA ILE A 631 -13.47 -24.39 -4.15
C ILE A 631 -12.91 -25.14 -5.36
N ALA A 632 -11.68 -24.81 -5.75
CA ALA A 632 -10.89 -25.60 -6.68
C ALA A 632 -10.19 -26.74 -5.95
N PHE A 633 -10.34 -27.96 -6.46
CA PHE A 633 -9.70 -29.15 -5.93
C PHE A 633 -9.31 -30.12 -7.03
N VAL A 634 -8.49 -31.12 -6.67
CA VAL A 634 -8.06 -32.16 -7.59
C VAL A 634 -8.83 -33.45 -7.35
N ARG A 635 -9.44 -34.00 -8.39
CA ARG A 635 -10.05 -35.33 -8.40
C ARG A 635 -9.13 -36.32 -9.10
N GLY A 636 -9.03 -37.56 -8.61
CA GLY A 636 -8.14 -38.56 -9.19
C GLY A 636 -8.77 -39.93 -9.44
N SER A 637 -8.29 -40.59 -10.48
CA SER A 637 -8.61 -41.99 -10.82
C SER A 637 -7.35 -42.69 -11.35
N GLY A 638 -6.78 -43.61 -10.56
CA GLY A 638 -5.49 -44.23 -10.88
C GLY A 638 -4.35 -43.21 -10.89
N ASN A 639 -3.65 -43.07 -12.03
CA ASN A 639 -2.56 -42.11 -12.22
C ASN A 639 -2.98 -40.79 -12.91
N ARG A 640 -4.27 -40.64 -13.28
CA ARG A 640 -4.80 -39.42 -13.92
C ARG A 640 -5.53 -38.57 -12.88
N THR A 641 -5.38 -37.25 -12.97
CA THR A 641 -6.11 -36.30 -12.13
C THR A 641 -6.65 -35.14 -12.96
N VAL A 642 -7.69 -34.49 -12.44
CA VAL A 642 -8.39 -33.37 -13.09
C VAL A 642 -8.63 -32.24 -12.08
N ILE A 643 -8.71 -31.00 -12.56
CA ILE A 643 -9.10 -29.85 -11.72
C ILE A 643 -10.60 -29.68 -11.78
N VAL A 644 -11.22 -29.61 -10.60
CA VAL A 644 -12.67 -29.46 -10.43
C VAL A 644 -12.95 -28.20 -9.61
N LEU A 645 -13.96 -27.44 -10.03
CA LEU A 645 -14.59 -26.39 -9.25
C LEU A 645 -15.88 -26.94 -8.64
N ALA A 646 -16.03 -26.85 -7.32
CA ALA A 646 -17.29 -27.19 -6.64
C ALA A 646 -17.88 -25.97 -5.96
N ASP A 647 -19.20 -25.87 -6.01
CA ASP A 647 -19.98 -24.88 -5.26
C ASP A 647 -19.91 -25.18 -3.76
N VAL A 648 -19.70 -24.14 -2.94
CA VAL A 648 -19.66 -24.27 -1.49
C VAL A 648 -21.06 -24.59 -0.93
N ASP A 649 -22.10 -23.98 -1.47
CA ASP A 649 -23.48 -24.08 -0.96
C ASP A 649 -24.42 -24.91 -1.85
N GLY A 650 -23.88 -25.60 -2.85
CA GLY A 650 -24.66 -26.38 -3.80
C GLY A 650 -23.98 -27.67 -4.22
N PRO A 651 -24.71 -28.61 -4.86
CA PRO A 651 -24.13 -29.81 -5.43
C PRO A 651 -23.46 -29.57 -6.81
N GLY A 652 -23.39 -28.31 -7.26
CA GLY A 652 -22.86 -27.96 -8.57
C GLY A 652 -21.35 -28.15 -8.61
N GLU A 653 -20.87 -28.72 -9.72
CA GLU A 653 -19.45 -28.84 -9.99
C GLU A 653 -19.15 -28.78 -11.49
N GLU A 654 -17.91 -28.43 -11.80
CA GLU A 654 -17.40 -28.35 -13.16
C GLU A 654 -15.95 -28.80 -13.24
N VAL A 655 -15.61 -29.59 -14.27
CA VAL A 655 -14.23 -29.96 -14.59
C VAL A 655 -13.67 -28.92 -15.54
N ILE A 656 -12.63 -28.20 -15.13
CA ILE A 656 -12.05 -27.09 -15.91
C ILE A 656 -10.74 -27.46 -16.63
N TYR A 657 -10.14 -28.61 -16.26
CA TYR A 657 -8.93 -29.10 -16.92
C TYR A 657 -8.85 -30.62 -16.85
N ASP A 658 -8.75 -31.28 -18.01
CA ASP A 658 -8.60 -32.74 -18.13
C ASP A 658 -7.83 -33.18 -19.40
N GLU A 659 -6.50 -33.06 -19.38
CA GLU A 659 -5.61 -33.48 -20.49
C GLU A 659 -5.07 -34.91 -20.34
N GLY A 660 -5.61 -35.73 -19.44
CA GLY A 660 -5.11 -37.09 -19.25
C GLY A 660 -3.77 -37.21 -18.52
N LEU A 661 -3.23 -36.09 -18.04
CA LEU A 661 -2.02 -35.99 -17.24
C LEU A 661 -2.33 -36.06 -15.73
N ARG A 662 -1.27 -36.00 -14.92
CA ARG A 662 -1.40 -35.83 -13.47
C ARG A 662 -1.24 -34.35 -13.13
N THR A 663 -2.35 -33.68 -12.86
CA THR A 663 -2.48 -32.26 -12.52
C THR A 663 -2.66 -32.05 -11.02
N LEU A 664 -1.94 -31.10 -10.43
CA LEU A 664 -1.85 -30.87 -8.99
C LEU A 664 -1.76 -29.37 -8.63
N ALA A 665 -2.01 -29.07 -7.35
CA ALA A 665 -1.86 -27.76 -6.70
C ALA A 665 -2.59 -26.59 -7.39
N PRO A 666 -3.93 -26.67 -7.59
CA PRO A 666 -4.68 -25.55 -8.13
C PRO A 666 -4.67 -24.38 -7.15
N ARG A 667 -4.38 -23.17 -7.65
CA ARG A 667 -4.42 -21.90 -6.92
C ARG A 667 -5.22 -20.87 -7.70
N TRP A 668 -6.30 -20.40 -7.10
CA TRP A 668 -7.09 -19.30 -7.64
C TRP A 668 -6.26 -18.03 -7.73
N SER A 669 -6.49 -17.26 -8.79
CA SER A 669 -6.02 -15.88 -8.87
C SER A 669 -6.82 -14.98 -7.92
N PRO A 670 -6.22 -13.89 -7.39
CA PRO A 670 -6.90 -12.96 -6.50
C PRO A 670 -8.14 -12.27 -7.11
N ASP A 671 -8.17 -12.11 -8.43
CA ASP A 671 -9.28 -11.48 -9.16
C ASP A 671 -10.41 -12.45 -9.53
N GLY A 672 -10.23 -13.74 -9.28
CA GLY A 672 -11.25 -14.73 -9.55
C GLY A 672 -11.29 -15.29 -10.99
N GLN A 673 -10.37 -14.91 -11.86
CA GLN A 673 -10.49 -15.22 -13.29
C GLN A 673 -9.68 -16.43 -13.75
N ARG A 674 -8.69 -16.85 -12.96
CA ARG A 674 -7.69 -17.85 -13.36
C ARG A 674 -7.40 -18.86 -12.28
N ILE A 675 -6.90 -20.02 -12.70
CA ILE A 675 -6.28 -21.01 -11.81
C ILE A 675 -4.88 -21.34 -12.32
N ALA A 676 -3.88 -21.14 -11.46
CA ALA A 676 -2.54 -21.65 -11.66
C ALA A 676 -2.42 -23.06 -11.10
N PHE A 677 -1.69 -23.94 -11.77
CA PHE A 677 -1.49 -25.33 -11.36
C PHE A 677 -0.22 -25.90 -12.01
N HIS A 678 0.16 -27.11 -11.63
CA HIS A 678 1.22 -27.82 -12.36
C HIS A 678 0.77 -29.21 -12.82
N THR A 679 1.37 -29.69 -13.90
CA THR A 679 1.19 -31.04 -14.41
C THR A 679 2.47 -31.84 -14.31
N ILE A 680 2.35 -33.16 -14.17
CA ILE A 680 3.42 -34.13 -14.36
C ILE A 680 3.16 -34.80 -15.69
N ASP A 681 4.00 -34.51 -16.67
CA ASP A 681 3.85 -35.03 -18.03
C ASP A 681 4.42 -36.46 -18.15
N THR A 682 4.20 -37.09 -19.30
CA THR A 682 4.64 -38.46 -19.62
C THR A 682 6.15 -38.67 -19.56
N ASP A 683 6.94 -37.60 -19.69
CA ASP A 683 8.39 -37.58 -19.51
C ASP A 683 8.83 -37.49 -18.03
N GLY A 684 7.87 -37.40 -17.11
CA GLY A 684 8.08 -37.27 -15.67
C GLY A 684 8.46 -35.86 -15.22
N LYS A 685 8.44 -34.87 -16.11
CA LYS A 685 8.79 -33.48 -15.79
C LYS A 685 7.55 -32.72 -15.32
N HIS A 686 7.78 -31.80 -14.38
CA HIS A 686 6.74 -30.92 -13.88
C HIS A 686 6.72 -29.60 -14.68
N ARG A 687 5.53 -29.11 -15.03
CA ARG A 687 5.32 -27.85 -15.76
C ARG A 687 4.18 -27.07 -15.15
N VAL A 688 4.33 -25.75 -15.07
CA VAL A 688 3.34 -24.82 -14.53
C VAL A 688 2.46 -24.27 -15.64
N TYR A 689 1.15 -24.30 -15.42
CA TYR A 689 0.13 -23.80 -16.32
C TYR A 689 -0.82 -22.85 -15.61
N VAL A 690 -1.47 -22.00 -16.40
CA VAL A 690 -2.59 -21.16 -15.99
C VAL A 690 -3.76 -21.45 -16.93
N THR A 691 -4.96 -21.62 -16.39
CA THR A 691 -6.19 -21.78 -17.18
C THR A 691 -7.25 -20.79 -16.73
N GLY A 692 -8.20 -20.48 -17.61
CA GLY A 692 -9.44 -19.81 -17.22
C GLY A 692 -10.15 -20.58 -16.12
N ALA A 693 -10.58 -19.89 -15.07
CA ALA A 693 -11.52 -20.43 -14.10
C ALA A 693 -12.91 -20.17 -14.67
N SER A 694 -13.73 -21.20 -14.88
CA SER A 694 -15.12 -21.07 -15.33
C SER A 694 -16.00 -20.45 -14.24
N GLY A 695 -15.68 -19.24 -13.79
CA GLY A 695 -16.45 -18.46 -12.84
C GLY A 695 -17.27 -17.42 -13.52
N GLN A 696 -18.38 -17.06 -12.89
CA GLN A 696 -19.06 -15.84 -13.26
C GLN A 696 -18.01 -14.70 -13.33
N PRO A 697 -18.15 -13.74 -14.26
CA PRO A 697 -17.47 -12.45 -14.12
C PRO A 697 -17.69 -11.94 -12.70
N GLU A 698 -16.76 -11.12 -12.19
CA GLU A 698 -16.83 -10.48 -10.87
C GLU A 698 -18.28 -10.38 -10.38
N SER A 699 -18.57 -10.86 -9.16
CA SER A 699 -19.92 -10.72 -8.59
C SER A 699 -20.47 -9.35 -8.95
N PRO A 700 -21.72 -9.20 -9.43
CA PRO A 700 -22.26 -7.90 -9.82
C PRO A 700 -21.97 -6.81 -8.78
N ALA A 701 -21.89 -7.19 -7.49
CA ALA A 701 -21.49 -6.36 -6.39
C ALA A 701 -20.10 -5.66 -6.52
N ALA A 702 -19.13 -6.22 -7.24
CA ALA A 702 -17.77 -5.68 -7.38
C ALA A 702 -17.73 -4.30 -8.04
N ASP A 703 -18.60 -4.06 -9.04
CA ASP A 703 -18.81 -2.74 -9.66
C ASP A 703 -19.22 -1.67 -8.63
N CYS A 704 -19.78 -2.12 -7.50
CA CYS A 704 -20.22 -1.28 -6.39
C CYS A 704 -19.21 -1.22 -5.23
N ARG A 705 -17.95 -1.67 -5.42
CA ARG A 705 -16.85 -1.58 -4.43
C ARG A 705 -15.82 -0.50 -4.81
N PRO A 706 -16.18 0.79 -4.79
CA PRO A 706 -15.25 1.86 -5.11
C PRO A 706 -14.07 1.88 -4.12
N ARG A 707 -12.86 2.14 -4.62
CA ARG A 707 -11.66 2.16 -3.79
C ARG A 707 -11.69 3.29 -2.77
N GLY A 708 -11.21 2.97 -1.57
CA GLY A 708 -11.03 3.95 -0.49
C GLY A 708 -9.78 4.83 -0.64
N VAL A 709 -9.71 5.91 0.12
CA VAL A 709 -8.45 6.66 0.38
C VAL A 709 -7.59 5.94 1.42
N ALA A 710 -6.28 6.23 1.44
CA ALA A 710 -5.39 5.77 2.50
C ALA A 710 -5.82 6.34 3.86
N GLY A 711 -5.75 5.54 4.93
CA GLY A 711 -6.31 5.88 6.25
C GLY A 711 -7.73 5.34 6.44
N VAL A 712 -8.49 5.80 7.43
CA VAL A 712 -9.85 5.30 7.71
C VAL A 712 -10.79 5.72 6.56
N THR A 713 -11.47 4.77 5.91
CA THR A 713 -12.22 5.02 4.65
C THR A 713 -13.61 4.39 4.62
N ALA A 714 -14.52 4.99 3.84
CA ALA A 714 -15.82 4.41 3.47
C ALA A 714 -15.79 3.58 2.16
N GLY A 715 -14.60 3.38 1.55
CA GLY A 715 -14.40 2.53 0.37
C GLY A 715 -13.83 1.14 0.67
N PHE A 716 -13.48 0.41 -0.38
CA PHE A 716 -12.93 -0.96 -0.31
C PHE A 716 -11.48 -1.06 -0.81
N PRO A 717 -10.71 -2.08 -0.36
CA PRO A 717 -10.92 -2.81 0.89
C PRO A 717 -10.65 -1.90 2.09
N LEU A 718 -10.97 -2.37 3.30
CA LEU A 718 -10.55 -1.68 4.52
C LEU A 718 -9.01 -1.54 4.58
N PRO A 719 -8.49 -0.52 5.28
CA PRO A 719 -7.06 -0.28 5.37
C PRO A 719 -6.32 -1.45 6.01
N ARG A 720 -5.07 -1.71 5.58
CA ARG A 720 -4.27 -2.87 6.01
C ARG A 720 -3.95 -2.91 7.51
N TRP A 721 -4.03 -1.77 8.20
CA TRP A 721 -3.82 -1.68 9.65
C TRP A 721 -5.10 -2.00 10.44
N ALA A 722 -6.25 -2.17 9.78
CA ALA A 722 -7.49 -2.50 10.46
C ALA A 722 -7.40 -3.89 11.10
N ALA A 723 -7.70 -3.96 12.40
CA ALA A 723 -7.90 -5.19 13.15
C ALA A 723 -9.14 -5.94 12.65
N ALA A 724 -9.13 -7.26 12.87
CA ALA A 724 -10.26 -8.11 12.54
C ALA A 724 -11.48 -7.68 13.36
N SER A 725 -12.62 -7.54 12.69
CA SER A 725 -13.91 -7.19 13.30
C SER A 725 -14.76 -8.43 13.60
N THR A 726 -14.19 -9.62 13.41
CA THR A 726 -14.78 -10.93 13.71
C THR A 726 -13.73 -11.86 14.34
N GLY A 727 -14.18 -12.92 15.01
CA GLY A 727 -13.31 -13.93 15.62
C GLY A 727 -12.80 -13.52 16.99
N ILE A 728 -11.59 -13.97 17.36
CA ILE A 728 -10.94 -13.64 18.63
C ILE A 728 -9.83 -12.64 18.35
N LEU A 729 -9.83 -11.50 19.05
CA LEU A 729 -8.79 -10.48 19.03
C LEU A 729 -8.06 -10.43 20.36
N ARG A 730 -6.81 -10.90 20.39
CA ARG A 730 -5.95 -10.85 21.59
C ARG A 730 -5.21 -9.53 21.67
N VAL A 731 -5.43 -8.79 22.75
CA VAL A 731 -4.85 -7.46 22.97
C VAL A 731 -3.92 -7.50 24.17
N ALA A 732 -2.63 -7.27 23.96
CA ALA A 732 -1.70 -7.03 25.08
C ALA A 732 -1.96 -5.64 25.66
N VAL A 733 -2.25 -5.53 26.96
CA VAL A 733 -2.44 -4.24 27.62
C VAL A 733 -1.22 -3.87 28.45
N LEU A 734 -0.45 -2.89 27.97
CA LEU A 734 0.75 -2.39 28.64
C LEU A 734 0.43 -1.11 29.43
N PHE A 735 0.96 -0.98 30.64
CA PHE A 735 0.79 0.21 31.46
C PHE A 735 2.10 0.98 31.54
N MET A 736 2.08 2.28 31.22
CA MET A 736 3.28 3.12 31.16
C MET A 736 3.13 4.40 31.96
N ASP A 737 4.19 4.78 32.68
CA ASP A 737 4.29 6.05 33.40
C ASP A 737 5.62 6.77 33.15
N PHE A 738 5.69 8.02 33.59
CA PHE A 738 6.82 8.92 33.32
C PHE A 738 7.30 9.60 34.61
N PRO A 739 8.56 10.06 34.70
CA PRO A 739 9.09 10.75 35.87
C PRO A 739 8.28 11.98 36.31
N ASP A 740 7.72 12.73 35.35
CA ASP A 740 6.89 13.93 35.50
C ASP A 740 5.37 13.65 35.56
N ALA A 741 4.97 12.39 35.34
CA ALA A 741 3.58 11.92 35.36
C ALA A 741 3.52 10.47 35.89
N GLN A 742 3.87 10.29 37.16
CA GLN A 742 3.95 8.98 37.79
C GLN A 742 2.58 8.41 38.14
N ALA A 743 2.43 7.10 37.97
CA ALA A 743 1.20 6.42 38.33
C ALA A 743 0.92 6.48 39.84
N ALA A 744 -0.31 6.85 40.20
CA ALA A 744 -0.81 6.78 41.57
C ALA A 744 -1.56 5.46 41.86
N HIS A 745 -2.08 4.81 40.82
CA HIS A 745 -2.81 3.55 40.91
C HIS A 745 -1.91 2.36 40.57
N THR A 746 -2.24 1.19 41.11
CA THR A 746 -1.67 -0.08 40.64
C THR A 746 -2.21 -0.43 39.25
N THR A 747 -1.49 -1.25 38.49
CA THR A 747 -1.93 -1.69 37.16
C THR A 747 -3.22 -2.51 37.21
N GLU A 748 -3.46 -3.19 38.33
CA GLU A 748 -4.67 -3.94 38.64
C GLU A 748 -5.86 -2.99 38.84
N GLU A 749 -5.69 -1.93 39.62
CA GLU A 749 -6.72 -0.90 39.82
C GLU A 749 -7.02 -0.14 38.53
N GLU A 750 -6.03 0.08 37.65
CA GLU A 750 -6.26 0.65 36.32
C GLU A 750 -7.08 -0.30 35.45
N ALA A 751 -6.67 -1.57 35.38
CA ALA A 751 -7.37 -2.61 34.62
C ALA A 751 -8.85 -2.75 35.03
N GLU A 752 -9.13 -2.81 36.34
CA GLU A 752 -10.49 -2.91 36.89
C GLU A 752 -11.38 -1.71 36.54
N GLN A 753 -10.79 -0.53 36.33
CA GLN A 753 -11.54 0.70 36.02
C GLN A 753 -11.96 0.83 34.56
N GLY A 754 -11.19 0.26 33.63
CA GLY A 754 -11.39 0.49 32.19
C GLY A 754 -11.69 -0.76 31.36
N LEU A 755 -11.00 -1.87 31.60
CA LEU A 755 -11.08 -3.05 30.70
C LEU A 755 -12.49 -3.66 30.61
N PRO A 756 -13.26 -3.82 31.70
CA PRO A 756 -14.61 -4.39 31.60
C PRO A 756 -15.52 -3.61 30.65
N TYR A 757 -15.41 -2.27 30.64
CA TYR A 757 -16.19 -1.44 29.71
C TYR A 757 -15.71 -1.61 28.26
N VAL A 758 -14.39 -1.77 28.05
CA VAL A 758 -13.82 -1.97 26.70
C VAL A 758 -14.31 -3.27 26.09
N GLU A 759 -14.23 -4.36 26.86
CA GLU A 759 -14.70 -5.70 26.48
C GLU A 759 -16.20 -5.68 26.16
N ASP A 760 -17.04 -5.26 27.12
CA ASP A 760 -18.50 -5.15 26.95
C ASP A 760 -18.85 -4.30 25.72
N TYR A 761 -18.12 -3.20 25.51
CA TYR A 761 -18.37 -2.29 24.41
C TYR A 761 -18.03 -2.91 23.05
N LEU A 762 -16.88 -3.57 22.91
CA LEU A 762 -16.41 -4.13 21.63
C LEU A 762 -17.17 -5.39 21.25
N GLU A 763 -17.49 -6.26 22.20
CA GLU A 763 -18.38 -7.41 21.98
C GLU A 763 -19.77 -6.94 21.51
N SER A 764 -20.29 -5.89 22.17
CA SER A 764 -21.53 -5.26 21.74
C SER A 764 -21.41 -4.53 20.39
N ALA A 765 -20.25 -3.95 20.07
CA ALA A 765 -20.00 -3.24 18.81
C ALA A 765 -19.95 -4.20 17.62
N SER A 766 -19.45 -5.40 17.86
CA SER A 766 -19.28 -6.46 16.87
C SER A 766 -20.54 -7.29 16.66
N TYR A 767 -21.63 -6.98 17.39
CA TYR A 767 -22.86 -7.78 17.38
C TYR A 767 -22.58 -9.24 17.80
N GLY A 768 -21.63 -9.44 18.73
CA GLY A 768 -21.16 -10.75 19.17
C GLY A 768 -20.31 -11.51 18.15
N ARG A 769 -19.87 -10.87 17.06
CA ARG A 769 -18.99 -11.50 16.06
C ARG A 769 -17.51 -11.45 16.43
N LEU A 770 -17.12 -10.51 17.30
CA LEU A 770 -15.77 -10.32 17.82
C LEU A 770 -15.77 -10.59 19.32
N ASP A 771 -14.93 -11.53 19.72
CA ASP A 771 -14.52 -11.78 21.09
C ASP A 771 -13.16 -11.09 21.33
N VAL A 772 -13.02 -10.33 22.41
CA VAL A 772 -11.82 -9.51 22.67
C VAL A 772 -11.16 -9.98 23.95
N GLU A 773 -10.00 -10.62 23.83
CA GLU A 773 -9.20 -11.06 24.96
C GLU A 773 -8.21 -9.95 25.36
N LEU A 774 -8.61 -9.12 26.34
CA LEU A 774 -7.74 -8.09 26.92
C LEU A 774 -6.80 -8.71 27.97
N VAL A 775 -5.50 -8.77 27.68
CA VAL A 775 -4.50 -9.41 28.55
C VAL A 775 -3.57 -8.36 29.16
N PRO A 776 -3.82 -7.94 30.42
CA PRO A 776 -2.99 -6.94 31.09
C PRO A 776 -1.63 -7.44 31.53
N HIS A 777 -0.58 -6.70 31.16
CA HIS A 777 0.75 -6.82 31.73
C HIS A 777 0.82 -6.03 33.04
N HIS A 778 0.63 -6.70 34.18
CA HIS A 778 0.61 -6.06 35.51
C HIS A 778 2.00 -5.63 36.01
N ALA A 779 2.62 -4.70 35.29
CA ALA A 779 3.80 -3.96 35.69
C ALA A 779 3.84 -2.59 35.01
N TRP A 780 4.18 -1.55 35.77
CA TRP A 780 4.42 -0.23 35.22
C TRP A 780 5.74 -0.22 34.43
N LEU A 781 5.64 0.02 33.13
CA LEU A 781 6.75 0.32 32.25
C LEU A 781 7.18 1.76 32.51
N ARG A 782 8.24 1.92 33.30
CA ARG A 782 8.69 3.23 33.75
C ARG A 782 9.66 3.83 32.76
N SER A 783 9.26 4.91 32.11
CA SER A 783 10.12 5.66 31.21
C SER A 783 11.27 6.35 31.97
N GLU A 784 12.47 6.35 31.41
CA GLU A 784 13.58 7.19 31.88
C GLU A 784 13.45 8.64 31.38
N ARG A 785 12.61 8.85 30.37
CA ARG A 785 12.31 10.15 29.74
C ARG A 785 11.06 10.75 30.36
N GLU A 786 11.03 12.08 30.53
CA GLU A 786 9.80 12.83 30.88
C GLU A 786 8.77 12.76 29.74
N PHE A 787 7.47 12.70 30.05
CA PHE A 787 6.39 12.70 29.06
C PHE A 787 6.48 13.95 28.17
N GLY A 788 6.81 15.11 28.76
CA GLY A 788 7.05 16.34 28.01
C GLY A 788 8.12 16.23 26.92
N SER A 789 9.08 15.29 27.02
CA SER A 789 10.10 15.07 25.99
C SER A 789 9.57 14.41 24.71
N PHE A 790 8.38 13.81 24.77
CA PHE A 790 7.70 13.28 23.60
C PHE A 790 6.82 14.34 22.92
N VAL A 791 6.50 15.44 23.62
CA VAL A 791 5.55 16.48 23.18
C VAL A 791 6.30 17.62 22.49
N GLN A 792 6.37 17.59 21.15
CA GLN A 792 7.07 18.61 20.36
C GLN A 792 6.21 19.88 20.07
N THR A 793 4.91 19.87 20.37
CA THR A 793 4.00 21.04 20.26
C THR A 793 2.98 21.08 21.40
N ASN A 794 2.29 22.21 21.62
CA ASN A 794 1.23 22.33 22.65
C ASN A 794 -0.04 21.49 22.38
N GLN A 795 -0.02 20.55 21.41
CA GLN A 795 -1.15 19.68 21.11
C GLN A 795 -0.79 18.21 21.36
N LEU A 796 -1.41 17.64 22.39
CA LEU A 796 -1.29 16.23 22.79
C LEU A 796 -1.93 15.24 21.80
N SER A 797 -2.61 15.73 20.76
CA SER A 797 -3.32 14.91 19.76
C SER A 797 -2.48 14.55 18.53
N ASN A 798 -1.15 14.75 18.55
CA ASN A 798 -0.30 14.45 17.41
C ASN A 798 0.04 12.93 17.34
N GLN A 799 -0.21 12.32 16.17
CA GLN A 799 0.06 10.91 15.87
C GLN A 799 1.54 10.52 16.05
N ALA A 800 2.48 11.43 15.79
CA ALA A 800 3.92 11.18 15.92
C ALA A 800 4.36 11.04 17.39
N VAL A 801 3.89 11.94 18.26
CA VAL A 801 4.11 11.88 19.73
C VAL A 801 3.59 10.55 20.28
N THR A 802 2.40 10.19 19.82
CA THR A 802 1.68 9.00 20.23
C THR A 802 2.41 7.73 19.74
N SER A 803 2.90 7.71 18.50
CA SER A 803 3.67 6.60 17.94
C SER A 803 5.03 6.40 18.64
N ALA A 804 5.72 7.50 18.97
CA ALA A 804 6.99 7.44 19.69
C ALA A 804 6.82 6.89 21.13
N ALA A 805 5.73 7.27 21.82
CA ALA A 805 5.40 6.73 23.13
C ALA A 805 5.06 5.23 23.07
N ILE A 806 4.34 4.76 22.05
CA ILE A 806 4.06 3.33 21.85
C ILE A 806 5.35 2.55 21.62
N GLY A 807 6.20 3.01 20.68
CA GLY A 807 7.47 2.36 20.39
C GLY A 807 8.32 2.21 21.64
N HIS A 808 8.39 3.28 22.46
CA HIS A 808 9.13 3.25 23.71
C HIS A 808 8.53 2.30 24.75
N ALA A 809 7.20 2.26 24.91
CA ALA A 809 6.54 1.29 25.80
C ALA A 809 6.87 -0.16 25.38
N MET A 810 6.83 -0.44 24.09
CA MET A 810 7.12 -1.77 23.56
C MET A 810 8.59 -2.16 23.74
N GLU A 811 9.54 -1.24 23.55
CA GLU A 811 10.96 -1.44 23.87
C GLU A 811 11.19 -1.80 25.34
N LEU A 812 10.51 -1.10 26.27
CA LEU A 812 10.62 -1.36 27.70
C LEU A 812 10.06 -2.74 28.08
N ALA A 813 9.01 -3.20 27.39
CA ALA A 813 8.38 -4.50 27.64
C ALA A 813 9.13 -5.69 27.00
N ALA A 814 9.78 -5.49 25.85
CA ALA A 814 10.38 -6.55 25.04
C ALA A 814 11.32 -7.52 25.78
N PRO A 815 12.15 -7.11 26.77
CA PRO A 815 13.04 -8.03 27.49
C PRO A 815 12.32 -9.12 28.31
N GLY A 816 11.02 -8.97 28.57
CA GLY A 816 10.24 -9.89 29.41
C GLY A 816 8.83 -10.22 28.89
N PHE A 817 8.48 -9.78 27.68
CA PHE A 817 7.15 -9.92 27.12
C PHE A 817 7.19 -10.49 25.70
N ASP A 818 6.47 -11.58 25.45
CA ASP A 818 6.39 -12.21 24.14
C ASP A 818 5.19 -11.65 23.35
N PHE A 819 5.48 -10.75 22.41
CA PHE A 819 4.45 -10.13 21.57
C PHE A 819 3.87 -11.08 20.52
N ALA A 820 4.45 -12.26 20.29
CA ALA A 820 3.97 -13.19 19.27
C ALA A 820 2.62 -13.86 19.62
N GLU A 821 2.16 -13.75 20.87
CA GLU A 821 0.90 -14.31 21.37
C GLU A 821 -0.30 -13.35 21.19
N PHE A 822 -0.06 -12.11 20.75
CA PHE A 822 -1.07 -11.04 20.67
C PHE A 822 -1.26 -10.53 19.24
N ASP A 823 -2.51 -10.18 18.90
CA ASP A 823 -2.88 -9.64 17.60
C ASP A 823 -2.65 -8.13 17.50
N THR A 824 -2.65 -7.44 18.63
CA THR A 824 -2.37 -6.01 18.77
C THR A 824 -1.94 -5.66 20.19
N VAL A 825 -1.42 -4.45 20.38
CA VAL A 825 -0.98 -3.91 21.67
C VAL A 825 -1.77 -2.65 21.98
N MET A 826 -2.30 -2.56 23.20
CA MET A 826 -2.91 -1.38 23.79
C MET A 826 -1.99 -0.83 24.88
N VAL A 827 -1.57 0.42 24.75
CA VAL A 827 -0.78 1.09 25.80
C VAL A 827 -1.69 2.05 26.59
N VAL A 828 -1.67 1.95 27.91
CA VAL A 828 -2.48 2.72 28.86
C VAL A 828 -1.53 3.58 29.72
N LEU A 829 -1.76 4.89 29.73
CA LEU A 829 -1.00 5.83 30.56
C LEU A 829 -1.66 5.99 31.94
N ALA A 830 -0.87 6.45 32.92
CA ALA A 830 -1.31 6.72 34.29
C ALA A 830 -2.57 7.62 34.38
N SER A 831 -3.74 7.05 34.68
CA SER A 831 -5.04 7.76 34.60
C SER A 831 -5.18 8.94 35.57
N ASN A 832 -4.35 8.99 36.61
CA ASN A 832 -4.28 10.10 37.55
C ASN A 832 -3.62 11.38 36.97
N HIS A 833 -2.91 11.26 35.85
CA HIS A 833 -2.35 12.40 35.10
C HIS A 833 -3.02 12.61 33.75
N PHE A 834 -3.73 11.59 33.26
CA PHE A 834 -4.18 11.48 31.88
C PHE A 834 -5.69 11.12 31.85
N GLY A 835 -6.55 11.92 31.20
CA GLY A 835 -8.02 11.78 31.23
C GLY A 835 -8.74 11.83 29.87
N GLY A 836 -8.70 10.74 29.10
CA GLY A 836 -9.39 10.54 27.81
C GLY A 836 -9.01 11.49 26.65
N GLY A 837 -8.31 10.98 25.63
CA GLY A 837 -7.77 11.69 24.47
C GLY A 837 -7.59 10.75 23.26
N GLY A 838 -7.25 11.29 22.10
CA GLY A 838 -7.37 10.57 20.81
C GLY A 838 -6.51 9.30 20.67
N PHE A 839 -6.81 8.55 19.61
CA PHE A 839 -6.06 7.37 19.16
C PHE A 839 -4.84 7.72 18.30
N ALA A 840 -3.84 6.85 18.31
CA ALA A 840 -2.94 6.70 17.17
C ALA A 840 -2.69 5.24 16.85
N HIS A 841 -2.48 5.00 15.56
CA HIS A 841 -1.95 3.75 15.05
C HIS A 841 -0.44 3.89 14.90
N ALA A 842 0.30 2.94 15.46
CA ALA A 842 1.69 2.73 15.14
C ALA A 842 1.89 1.27 14.74
N SER A 843 2.92 1.01 13.92
CA SER A 843 3.42 -0.34 13.69
C SER A 843 4.78 -0.45 14.35
N PHE A 844 4.92 -1.37 15.29
CA PHE A 844 6.22 -1.66 15.88
C PHE A 844 6.87 -2.81 15.13
N SER A 845 8.16 -2.68 14.80
CA SER A 845 8.94 -3.75 14.16
C SER A 845 10.11 -4.15 15.04
N SER A 846 10.34 -5.45 15.16
CA SER A 846 11.53 -6.05 15.79
C SER A 846 12.06 -7.19 14.92
N ASP A 847 13.19 -7.78 15.30
CA ASP A 847 13.75 -8.98 14.64
C ASP A 847 12.76 -10.16 14.57
N ALA A 848 11.76 -10.19 15.45
CA ALA A 848 10.72 -11.22 15.51
C ALA A 848 9.49 -10.94 14.61
N GLY A 849 9.27 -9.69 14.18
CA GLY A 849 8.12 -9.33 13.33
C GLY A 849 7.68 -7.87 13.45
N THR A 850 6.59 -7.54 12.74
CA THR A 850 5.92 -6.24 12.81
C THR A 850 4.50 -6.42 13.32
N TRP A 851 4.08 -5.63 14.31
CA TRP A 851 2.75 -5.69 14.92
C TRP A 851 2.00 -4.37 14.71
N PRO A 852 0.69 -4.42 14.42
CA PRO A 852 -0.17 -3.26 14.62
C PRO A 852 -0.27 -2.95 16.12
N SER A 853 -0.27 -1.67 16.48
CA SER A 853 -0.33 -1.22 17.86
C SER A 853 -1.18 0.04 17.97
N THR A 854 -1.84 0.19 19.11
CA THR A 854 -2.77 1.28 19.41
C THR A 854 -2.38 1.90 20.76
N LEU A 855 -2.11 3.21 20.78
CA LEU A 855 -2.11 3.96 22.06
C LEU A 855 -3.51 4.47 22.29
N ILE A 856 -3.98 4.40 23.54
CA ILE A 856 -5.11 5.21 23.98
C ILE A 856 -4.52 6.35 24.80
N ASN A 857 -4.40 7.50 24.15
CA ASN A 857 -3.95 8.71 24.81
C ASN A 857 -5.07 9.23 25.73
N SER A 858 -4.71 9.94 26.78
CA SER A 858 -5.67 10.52 27.70
C SER A 858 -5.20 11.91 28.16
N GLY A 859 -5.76 13.02 27.63
CA GLY A 859 -5.38 14.38 28.08
C GLY A 859 -5.96 14.68 29.47
N HIS A 860 -5.24 15.22 30.46
CA HIS A 860 -4.99 16.66 30.63
C HIS A 860 -3.93 16.91 31.72
N LEU A 861 -2.88 17.69 31.40
CA LEU A 861 -2.13 18.43 32.41
C LEU A 861 -2.83 19.77 32.68
N GLY A 862 -3.88 19.72 33.51
CA GLY A 862 -4.44 20.88 34.21
C GLY A 862 -5.74 21.50 33.69
N ASP A 863 -6.90 20.93 34.02
CA ASP A 863 -8.09 21.70 34.45
C ASP A 863 -9.10 20.85 35.24
N GLN A 864 -9.86 21.48 36.14
CA GLN A 864 -10.70 20.88 37.21
C GLN A 864 -12.06 20.31 36.73
N GLY A 865 -12.09 19.50 35.67
CA GLY A 865 -13.29 18.78 35.20
C GLY A 865 -13.34 17.32 35.69
N ALA A 866 -14.54 16.76 35.92
CA ALA A 866 -14.68 15.35 36.26
C ALA A 866 -14.14 14.46 35.12
N PRO A 867 -13.23 13.50 35.40
CA PRO A 867 -12.57 12.72 34.35
C PRO A 867 -13.56 11.83 33.60
N ARG A 868 -13.43 11.74 32.27
CA ARG A 868 -14.05 10.66 31.49
C ARG A 868 -13.30 9.36 31.79
N SER A 869 -14.00 8.23 31.96
CA SER A 869 -13.34 6.92 32.11
C SER A 869 -12.53 6.61 30.85
N TRP A 870 -11.25 6.26 30.99
CA TRP A 870 -10.37 5.93 29.87
C TRP A 870 -10.88 4.73 29.08
N GLY A 871 -11.59 3.78 29.74
CA GLY A 871 -12.22 2.65 29.08
C GLY A 871 -13.22 3.08 28.00
N SER A 872 -14.00 4.13 28.25
CA SER A 872 -14.94 4.66 27.25
C SER A 872 -14.27 5.29 26.04
N VAL A 873 -13.08 5.86 26.23
CA VAL A 873 -12.30 6.43 25.14
C VAL A 873 -11.61 5.31 24.38
N ALA A 874 -10.98 4.38 25.09
CA ALA A 874 -10.40 3.16 24.54
C ALA A 874 -11.38 2.42 23.62
N SER A 875 -12.62 2.21 24.09
CA SER A 875 -13.70 1.65 23.30
C SER A 875 -13.96 2.37 21.98
N HIS A 876 -14.05 3.71 22.01
CA HIS A 876 -14.28 4.53 20.82
C HIS A 876 -13.09 4.43 19.85
N GLU A 877 -11.88 4.53 20.38
CA GLU A 877 -10.64 4.49 19.59
C GLU A 877 -10.34 3.13 18.96
N LEU A 878 -10.70 2.04 19.66
CA LEU A 878 -10.56 0.68 19.14
C LEU A 878 -11.54 0.40 18.00
N VAL A 879 -12.66 1.11 17.90
CA VAL A 879 -13.57 0.99 16.74
C VAL A 879 -12.92 1.51 15.46
N HIS A 880 -12.11 2.57 15.53
CA HIS A 880 -11.34 3.03 14.35
C HIS A 880 -10.38 1.96 13.87
N ASN A 881 -9.79 1.20 14.80
CA ASN A 881 -8.94 0.05 14.47
C ASN A 881 -9.71 -1.05 13.75
N LEU A 882 -11.03 -1.18 13.85
CA LEU A 882 -11.79 -2.16 13.06
C LEU A 882 -12.04 -1.69 11.62
N GLY A 883 -11.46 -0.56 11.21
CA GLY A 883 -11.62 0.02 9.87
C GLY A 883 -12.92 0.81 9.68
N LEU A 884 -13.67 1.05 10.75
CA LEU A 884 -14.92 1.82 10.71
C LEU A 884 -14.65 3.32 10.68
N ALA A 885 -15.50 4.07 9.96
CA ALA A 885 -15.38 5.54 9.86
C ALA A 885 -15.86 6.24 11.14
N ASP A 886 -15.06 7.19 11.64
CA ASP A 886 -15.38 8.12 12.73
C ASP A 886 -16.28 9.23 12.19
N LEU A 887 -17.59 9.19 12.48
CA LEU A 887 -18.50 10.25 12.04
C LEU A 887 -18.97 11.04 13.26
N TYR A 888 -18.09 11.83 13.87
CA TYR A 888 -18.48 12.76 14.94
C TYR A 888 -19.79 13.50 14.64
N SER A 889 -20.59 13.71 15.68
CA SER A 889 -21.70 14.66 15.64
C SER A 889 -21.16 16.10 15.57
N TYR A 890 -21.01 16.61 14.35
CA TYR A 890 -20.68 18.03 14.12
C TYR A 890 -21.95 18.90 14.20
N SER A 891 -22.69 18.84 15.31
CA SER A 891 -23.81 19.77 15.55
C SER A 891 -24.16 19.94 17.02
N ARG A 892 -23.28 20.59 17.79
CA ARG A 892 -23.71 21.28 19.02
C ARG A 892 -24.46 22.60 18.74
N VAL A 893 -24.73 22.93 17.47
CA VAL A 893 -25.29 24.23 17.04
C VAL A 893 -26.83 24.30 17.10
N PHE A 894 -27.53 23.19 17.39
CA PHE A 894 -29.01 23.19 17.40
C PHE A 894 -29.69 23.57 18.72
N ALA A 895 -28.94 23.85 19.79
CA ALA A 895 -29.55 24.28 21.06
C ALA A 895 -30.36 25.60 20.94
N ASP A 896 -30.25 26.33 19.81
CA ASP A 896 -30.76 27.69 19.67
C ASP A 896 -31.86 27.89 18.58
N ARG A 897 -32.43 26.83 17.97
CA ARG A 897 -33.50 26.96 16.95
C ARG A 897 -34.86 26.38 17.41
N GLU A 898 -35.91 27.20 17.34
CA GLU A 898 -37.30 26.75 17.49
C GLU A 898 -37.79 26.03 16.22
N ALA A 899 -38.54 24.93 16.38
CA ALA A 899 -39.19 24.25 15.27
C ALA A 899 -40.36 25.10 14.70
N PRO A 900 -40.65 25.05 13.38
CA PRO A 900 -41.84 25.67 12.81
C PRO A 900 -43.14 25.17 13.48
N GLU A 901 -44.18 26.02 13.51
CA GLU A 901 -45.49 25.70 14.09
C GLU A 901 -46.07 24.41 13.48
N GLY A 902 -46.51 23.47 14.32
CA GLY A 902 -47.05 22.17 13.91
C GLY A 902 -45.98 21.10 13.58
N LYS A 903 -44.70 21.37 13.83
CA LYS A 903 -43.60 20.45 13.54
C LYS A 903 -42.63 20.29 14.72
N TRP A 904 -41.95 19.14 14.79
CA TRP A 904 -40.90 18.88 15.78
C TRP A 904 -39.57 18.53 15.11
N TRP A 905 -38.48 18.94 15.77
CA TRP A 905 -37.15 18.40 15.48
C TRP A 905 -36.98 17.06 16.18
N ILE A 906 -36.57 16.04 15.45
CA ILE A 906 -36.23 14.72 15.98
C ILE A 906 -34.82 14.37 15.55
N ALA A 907 -34.07 13.77 16.47
CA ALA A 907 -32.74 13.23 16.22
C ALA A 907 -32.81 11.70 16.15
N SER A 908 -32.18 11.10 15.14
CA SER A 908 -31.96 9.65 15.05
C SER A 908 -30.47 9.35 14.82
N GLU A 909 -29.98 8.26 15.40
CA GLU A 909 -28.57 7.85 15.39
C GLU A 909 -28.40 6.55 14.59
N TRP A 910 -27.94 6.62 13.34
CA TRP A 910 -27.89 5.44 12.47
C TRP A 910 -26.62 4.59 12.69
N GLY A 911 -26.62 3.83 13.78
CA GLY A 911 -25.60 2.83 14.13
C GLY A 911 -24.29 3.38 14.69
N ARG A 912 -23.33 2.48 14.96
CA ARG A 912 -22.05 2.77 15.67
C ARG A 912 -20.99 3.51 14.86
N MET A 913 -21.41 4.32 13.89
CA MET A 913 -20.56 5.35 13.29
C MET A 913 -20.92 6.76 13.80
N ASN A 914 -21.83 6.89 14.77
CA ASN A 914 -22.20 8.18 15.37
C ASN A 914 -22.79 9.17 14.34
N MET A 915 -23.47 8.65 13.31
CA MET A 915 -24.23 9.47 12.36
C MET A 915 -25.53 9.96 13.00
N TRP A 916 -25.57 11.25 13.32
CA TRP A 916 -26.80 11.92 13.76
C TRP A 916 -27.47 12.56 12.56
N ALA A 917 -28.75 12.23 12.36
CA ALA A 917 -29.61 12.96 11.45
C ALA A 917 -30.72 13.65 12.24
N TYR A 918 -30.90 14.94 11.99
CA TYR A 918 -32.00 15.72 12.55
C TYR A 918 -33.03 15.96 11.46
N PHE A 919 -34.29 15.61 11.73
CA PHE A 919 -35.36 15.73 10.76
C PHE A 919 -36.58 16.44 11.35
N LEU A 920 -37.30 17.09 10.46
CA LEU A 920 -38.47 17.89 10.79
C LEU A 920 -39.74 17.11 10.51
N VAL A 921 -40.45 16.71 11.56
CA VAL A 921 -41.67 15.89 11.44
C VAL A 921 -42.92 16.72 11.68
N ASP A 922 -44.04 16.35 11.05
CA ASP A 922 -45.36 16.83 11.48
C ASP A 922 -45.67 16.29 12.87
N GLU A 923 -46.18 17.13 13.77
CA GLU A 923 -46.52 16.74 15.15
C GLU A 923 -47.56 15.61 15.24
N ASN A 924 -48.32 15.37 14.16
CA ASN A 924 -49.34 14.32 14.08
C ASN A 924 -48.86 13.08 13.31
N ASP A 925 -47.58 12.98 12.97
CA ASP A 925 -47.08 11.84 12.20
C ASP A 925 -47.19 10.53 13.02
N PRO A 926 -47.84 9.48 12.49
CA PRO A 926 -48.08 8.24 13.21
C PRO A 926 -46.80 7.44 13.52
N ARG A 927 -45.67 7.79 12.89
CA ARG A 927 -44.33 7.25 13.19
C ARG A 927 -43.75 7.84 14.48
N LEU A 928 -44.41 8.80 15.13
CA LEU A 928 -44.02 9.39 16.41
C LEU A 928 -44.69 8.67 17.58
N ALA A 929 -44.29 7.44 17.86
CA ALA A 929 -44.84 6.71 19.01
C ALA A 929 -44.37 7.34 20.34
N HIS A 930 -45.25 8.11 20.98
CA HIS A 930 -45.07 8.71 22.31
C HIS A 930 -45.20 7.68 23.44
N ASP A 931 -44.19 6.84 23.65
CA ASP A 931 -44.28 5.77 24.64
C ASP A 931 -43.48 6.03 25.94
N TRP A 932 -42.95 7.24 26.19
CA TRP A 932 -42.18 7.51 27.41
C TRP A 932 -42.61 8.79 28.15
N GLU A 933 -43.46 8.62 29.17
CA GLU A 933 -43.70 9.64 30.22
C GLU A 933 -42.80 9.35 31.42
N TYR A 934 -41.94 10.30 31.79
CA TYR A 934 -41.32 10.26 33.13
C TYR A 934 -42.40 10.51 34.20
N PRO A 935 -42.31 9.89 35.39
CA PRO A 935 -43.30 10.07 36.47
C PRO A 935 -43.50 11.52 36.96
N ASP A 936 -42.60 12.44 36.59
CA ASP A 936 -42.63 13.86 36.94
C ASP A 936 -43.14 14.78 35.81
N GLY A 937 -43.58 14.22 34.68
CA GLY A 937 -44.14 14.98 33.56
C GLY A 937 -43.10 15.82 32.80
N GLY A 938 -41.80 15.59 33.02
CA GLY A 938 -40.73 16.23 32.28
C GLY A 938 -40.41 15.50 30.98
N VAL A 939 -40.47 16.22 29.84
CA VAL A 939 -39.81 15.80 28.60
C VAL A 939 -38.40 16.38 28.65
N SER A 940 -37.38 15.54 28.84
CA SER A 940 -35.99 15.98 28.96
C SER A 940 -35.12 15.48 27.82
N THR A 941 -34.52 16.42 27.11
CA THR A 941 -33.35 16.26 26.22
C THR A 941 -32.04 16.26 27.04
N ALA A 942 -31.92 15.38 28.04
CA ALA A 942 -30.70 15.24 28.85
C ALA A 942 -30.03 13.88 28.65
N TYR A 943 -28.89 13.90 27.94
CA TYR A 943 -28.05 12.73 27.68
C TYR A 943 -27.14 12.44 28.88
N ARG A 944 -27.29 11.27 29.50
CA ARG A 944 -26.26 10.64 30.33
C ARG A 944 -25.99 9.21 29.85
N HIS A 945 -24.71 8.87 29.90
CA HIS A 945 -24.04 7.69 29.36
C HIS A 945 -24.76 6.36 29.63
N HIS A 946 -25.47 5.85 28.64
CA HIS A 946 -25.90 4.46 28.52
C HIS A 946 -25.70 4.06 27.05
N LEU A 947 -25.08 2.90 26.83
CA LEU A 947 -24.72 2.37 25.50
C LEU A 947 -25.97 2.35 24.60
N ARG A 948 -25.90 2.96 23.41
CA ARG A 948 -26.97 2.97 22.40
C ARG A 948 -26.49 2.17 21.20
N ILE A 949 -27.24 1.16 20.77
CA ILE A 949 -26.87 0.30 19.64
C ILE A 949 -28.10 0.14 18.77
N GLU A 950 -28.06 0.74 17.58
CA GLU A 950 -28.99 0.51 16.47
C GLU A 950 -28.32 -0.39 15.43
N GLU A 951 -29.09 -1.09 14.58
CA GLU A 951 -28.54 -2.06 13.63
C GLU A 951 -27.58 -1.36 12.63
N MET A 952 -26.37 -1.91 12.47
CA MET A 952 -25.34 -1.35 11.60
C MET A 952 -25.79 -1.29 10.14
N LEU A 953 -25.44 -0.22 9.43
CA LEU A 953 -25.72 -0.04 8.01
C LEU A 953 -25.21 -1.22 7.17
N ALA A 954 -25.96 -1.59 6.13
CA ALA A 954 -25.61 -2.66 5.21
C ALA A 954 -24.27 -2.40 4.51
N TRP A 955 -23.99 -1.14 4.15
CA TRP A 955 -22.71 -0.74 3.56
C TRP A 955 -21.52 -1.08 4.48
N SER A 956 -21.60 -0.73 5.76
CA SER A 956 -20.55 -1.02 6.73
C SER A 956 -20.40 -2.53 6.98
N ARG A 957 -21.50 -3.30 6.97
CA ARG A 957 -21.45 -4.77 7.06
C ARG A 957 -20.72 -5.37 5.88
N TRP A 958 -20.97 -4.83 4.69
CA TRP A 958 -20.30 -5.26 3.48
C TRP A 958 -18.81 -4.94 3.49
N GLN A 959 -18.43 -3.73 3.91
CA GLN A 959 -17.02 -3.34 4.09
C GLN A 959 -16.27 -4.25 5.07
N LEU A 960 -16.93 -4.64 6.16
CA LEU A 960 -16.36 -5.51 7.19
C LEU A 960 -16.39 -7.00 6.82
N GLY A 961 -16.93 -7.36 5.66
CA GLY A 961 -17.10 -8.76 5.25
C GLY A 961 -18.19 -9.51 6.01
N TRP A 962 -19.02 -8.83 6.81
CA TRP A 962 -20.16 -9.42 7.52
C TRP A 962 -21.38 -9.62 6.62
N LEU A 963 -21.40 -8.95 5.46
CA LEU A 963 -22.37 -9.16 4.39
C LEU A 963 -21.59 -9.65 3.16
N SER A 964 -21.90 -10.84 2.65
CA SER A 964 -21.23 -11.37 1.45
C SER A 964 -21.76 -10.71 0.17
N ASP A 965 -20.98 -10.75 -0.92
CA ASP A 965 -21.37 -10.19 -2.22
C ASP A 965 -22.68 -10.76 -2.79
N ALA A 966 -22.99 -12.02 -2.49
CA ALA A 966 -24.24 -12.66 -2.91
C ALA A 966 -25.51 -12.00 -2.34
N ARG A 967 -25.36 -11.16 -1.32
CA ARG A 967 -26.46 -10.45 -0.64
C ARG A 967 -26.60 -9.01 -1.12
N VAL A 968 -25.78 -8.60 -2.08
CA VAL A 968 -25.71 -7.23 -2.62
C VAL A 968 -26.10 -7.25 -4.09
N VAL A 969 -27.06 -6.41 -4.46
CA VAL A 969 -27.40 -6.15 -5.86
C VAL A 969 -26.77 -4.83 -6.29
N CYS A 970 -25.77 -4.89 -7.18
CA CYS A 970 -25.26 -3.69 -7.85
C CYS A 970 -26.01 -3.44 -9.15
N LEU A 971 -26.40 -2.19 -9.36
CA LEU A 971 -27.16 -1.73 -10.52
C LEU A 971 -26.28 -0.79 -11.38
N SER A 972 -25.24 -1.33 -12.01
CA SER A 972 -24.26 -0.57 -12.79
C SER A 972 -24.79 0.01 -14.11
N GLU A 973 -25.85 -0.57 -14.67
CA GLU A 973 -26.50 -0.12 -15.90
C GLU A 973 -28.01 0.08 -15.71
N VAL A 974 -28.43 1.28 -15.32
CA VAL A 974 -29.84 1.69 -15.38
C VAL A 974 -30.02 2.66 -16.54
N GLY A 975 -30.70 2.21 -17.61
CA GLY A 975 -31.01 3.05 -18.77
C GLY A 975 -31.91 4.24 -18.42
N GLN A 976 -31.83 5.32 -19.19
CA GLN A 976 -32.73 6.47 -19.03
C GLN A 976 -34.19 6.05 -19.22
N GLY A 977 -35.05 6.38 -18.26
CA GLY A 977 -36.46 6.00 -18.27
C GLY A 977 -36.73 4.51 -18.00
N GLU A 978 -35.71 3.69 -17.77
CA GLU A 978 -35.86 2.32 -17.30
C GLU A 978 -36.10 2.27 -15.80
N SER A 979 -36.88 1.27 -15.38
CA SER A 979 -37.21 1.05 -13.98
C SER A 979 -36.83 -0.38 -13.58
N ILE A 980 -35.97 -0.51 -12.59
CA ILE A 980 -35.54 -1.80 -12.02
C ILE A 980 -36.19 -1.97 -10.66
N THR A 981 -36.62 -3.19 -10.35
CA THR A 981 -37.23 -3.51 -9.05
C THR A 981 -36.36 -4.49 -8.27
N VAL A 982 -36.13 -4.22 -6.99
CA VAL A 982 -35.36 -5.08 -6.07
C VAL A 982 -36.16 -5.33 -4.80
N ALA A 983 -36.21 -6.57 -4.34
CA ALA A 983 -36.77 -6.93 -3.03
C ALA A 983 -35.64 -6.95 -1.99
N LEU A 984 -35.76 -6.13 -0.95
CA LEU A 984 -34.77 -5.95 0.10
C LEU A 984 -35.25 -6.63 1.39
N GLY A 985 -34.55 -7.66 1.81
CA GLY A 985 -34.68 -8.30 3.12
C GLY A 985 -34.03 -7.46 4.24
N PRO A 986 -34.36 -7.74 5.51
CA PRO A 986 -33.90 -6.96 6.65
C PRO A 986 -32.38 -7.05 6.83
N VAL A 987 -31.73 -5.91 7.10
CA VAL A 987 -30.28 -5.87 7.38
C VAL A 987 -29.89 -6.70 8.60
N ALA A 988 -30.79 -6.86 9.58
CA ALA A 988 -30.58 -7.65 10.79
C ALA A 988 -30.46 -9.16 10.55
N GLU A 989 -31.05 -9.67 9.47
CA GLU A 989 -31.05 -11.09 9.08
C GLU A 989 -30.56 -11.21 7.62
N PRO A 990 -29.28 -10.86 7.35
CA PRO A 990 -28.77 -10.72 5.99
C PRO A 990 -28.68 -12.05 5.24
N ASP A 991 -28.77 -13.18 5.93
CA ASP A 991 -28.69 -14.52 5.35
C ASP A 991 -29.97 -14.93 4.59
N ASP A 992 -31.07 -14.20 4.78
CA ASP A 992 -32.42 -14.53 4.26
C ASP A 992 -32.82 -13.75 2.99
N GLY A 993 -31.87 -13.25 2.19
CA GLY A 993 -32.16 -12.65 0.88
C GLY A 993 -31.15 -11.62 0.42
N ILE A 994 -31.58 -10.67 -0.42
CA ILE A 994 -30.79 -9.49 -0.77
C ILE A 994 -30.96 -8.46 0.36
N ALA A 995 -29.88 -8.08 1.04
CA ALA A 995 -29.93 -7.12 2.13
C ALA A 995 -29.64 -5.68 1.66
N MET A 996 -29.01 -5.52 0.50
CA MET A 996 -28.56 -4.23 0.00
C MET A 996 -28.71 -4.12 -1.52
N ALA A 997 -29.22 -2.99 -2.00
CA ALA A 997 -29.06 -2.58 -3.39
C ALA A 997 -28.13 -1.36 -3.45
N ALA A 998 -27.32 -1.27 -4.49
CA ALA A 998 -26.42 -0.15 -4.72
C ALA A 998 -26.43 0.30 -6.19
N VAL A 999 -26.34 1.61 -6.43
CA VAL A 999 -26.24 2.22 -7.77
C VAL A 999 -24.93 3.02 -7.82
N PRO A 1000 -23.97 2.65 -8.67
CA PRO A 1000 -22.78 3.47 -8.88
C PRO A 1000 -23.14 4.74 -9.63
N LEU A 1001 -22.73 5.88 -9.07
CA LEU A 1001 -22.88 7.19 -9.71
C LEU A 1001 -21.63 7.56 -10.51
N ASN A 1002 -20.46 7.17 -9.99
CA ASN A 1002 -19.15 7.28 -10.63
C ASN A 1002 -18.18 6.32 -9.93
N ALA A 1003 -16.89 6.38 -10.27
CA ALA A 1003 -15.85 5.50 -9.68
C ALA A 1003 -15.66 5.61 -8.15
N ARG A 1004 -16.36 6.55 -7.48
CA ARG A 1004 -16.13 6.95 -6.07
C ARG A 1004 -17.44 7.14 -5.29
N GLU A 1005 -18.54 7.49 -5.95
CA GLU A 1005 -19.83 7.80 -5.30
C GLU A 1005 -20.91 6.76 -5.65
N MET A 1006 -21.69 6.36 -4.65
CA MET A 1006 -22.73 5.33 -4.74
C MET A 1006 -24.03 5.79 -4.08
N ILE A 1007 -25.18 5.33 -4.56
CA ILE A 1007 -26.44 5.33 -3.79
C ILE A 1007 -26.62 3.93 -3.20
N VAL A 1008 -26.98 3.85 -1.93
CA VAL A 1008 -27.26 2.62 -1.21
C VAL A 1008 -28.69 2.64 -0.69
N MET A 1009 -29.36 1.49 -0.80
CA MET A 1009 -30.72 1.26 -0.32
C MET A 1009 -30.73 0.01 0.55
N GLU A 1010 -31.31 0.11 1.74
CA GLU A 1010 -31.42 -0.99 2.69
C GLU A 1010 -32.77 -1.01 3.41
N SER A 1011 -33.24 -2.21 3.78
CA SER A 1011 -34.50 -2.43 4.48
C SER A 1011 -34.30 -2.44 6.00
N ARG A 1012 -34.97 -1.54 6.71
CA ARG A 1012 -34.94 -1.39 8.17
C ARG A 1012 -36.22 -1.96 8.77
N ARG A 1013 -36.07 -2.93 9.66
CA ARG A 1013 -37.15 -3.62 10.37
C ARG A 1013 -36.87 -3.60 11.87
N LYS A 1014 -37.90 -3.71 12.71
CA LYS A 1014 -37.79 -3.85 14.18
C LYS A 1014 -37.33 -5.25 14.58
N LEU A 1015 -36.21 -5.68 14.01
CA LEU A 1015 -35.52 -6.95 14.26
C LEU A 1015 -34.12 -6.63 14.80
N GLY A 1016 -33.43 -7.64 15.35
CA GLY A 1016 -32.08 -7.44 15.90
C GLY A 1016 -32.02 -6.31 16.93
N TYR A 1017 -31.11 -5.36 16.71
CA TYR A 1017 -30.91 -4.20 17.57
C TYR A 1017 -31.94 -3.08 17.32
N ASP A 1018 -32.56 -3.04 16.15
CA ASP A 1018 -33.65 -2.11 15.82
C ASP A 1018 -34.97 -2.46 16.54
N ALA A 1019 -35.11 -3.68 17.08
CA ALA A 1019 -36.29 -4.14 17.83
C ALA A 1019 -36.48 -3.45 19.18
N GLY A 1020 -35.42 -2.88 19.77
CA GLY A 1020 -35.38 -2.38 21.14
C GLY A 1020 -35.39 -3.52 22.16
N ARG A 1021 -34.23 -3.85 22.74
CA ARG A 1021 -34.12 -4.79 23.87
C ARG A 1021 -33.54 -4.10 25.11
N LEU A 1022 -33.89 -4.64 26.27
CA LEU A 1022 -33.13 -4.43 27.49
C LEU A 1022 -31.96 -5.41 27.47
N TYR A 1023 -30.73 -4.92 27.47
CA TYR A 1023 -29.57 -5.76 27.79
C TYR A 1023 -29.29 -5.61 29.28
N GLU A 1024 -29.43 -6.72 30.01
CA GLU A 1024 -28.91 -6.87 31.37
C GLU A 1024 -27.53 -7.51 31.23
N ALA A 1025 -26.46 -6.72 31.39
CA ALA A 1025 -25.11 -7.27 31.44
C ALA A 1025 -25.02 -8.23 32.63
N ALA A 1026 -24.55 -9.46 32.38
CA ALA A 1026 -24.68 -10.59 33.29
C ALA A 1026 -24.01 -10.35 34.67
N ASP A 1027 -23.00 -9.47 34.75
CA ASP A 1027 -22.18 -9.32 35.95
C ASP A 1027 -21.95 -7.87 36.44
N SER A 1028 -22.29 -6.83 35.66
CA SER A 1028 -22.01 -5.43 36.03
C SER A 1028 -23.20 -4.66 36.64
N GLY A 1029 -24.41 -5.23 36.58
CA GLY A 1029 -25.63 -4.54 37.03
C GLY A 1029 -25.99 -3.30 36.20
N ALA A 1030 -25.30 -3.06 35.08
CA ALA A 1030 -25.60 -1.99 34.15
C ALA A 1030 -26.82 -2.38 33.31
N VAL A 1031 -27.95 -1.72 33.54
CA VAL A 1031 -29.14 -1.82 32.68
C VAL A 1031 -28.92 -0.89 31.48
N THR A 1032 -28.82 -1.46 30.29
CA THR A 1032 -28.69 -0.72 29.05
C THR A 1032 -30.01 -0.74 28.30
N THR A 1033 -30.63 0.42 28.13
CA THR A 1033 -31.82 0.63 27.30
C THR A 1033 -31.40 1.12 25.92
N PHE A 1034 -31.65 0.34 24.88
CA PHE A 1034 -31.39 0.77 23.50
C PHE A 1034 -32.57 1.56 22.92
N PRO A 1035 -32.31 2.59 22.09
CA PRO A 1035 -33.35 3.16 21.25
C PRO A 1035 -33.92 2.07 20.32
N ARG A 1036 -35.23 2.10 20.09
CA ARG A 1036 -35.92 1.20 19.17
C ARG A 1036 -36.22 1.95 17.88
N LEU A 1037 -36.15 1.26 16.74
CA LEU A 1037 -36.60 1.81 15.48
C LEU A 1037 -38.11 2.15 15.60
N VAL A 1038 -38.48 3.40 15.31
CA VAL A 1038 -39.85 3.86 15.52
C VAL A 1038 -40.76 3.46 14.35
N THR A 1039 -40.24 3.49 13.12
CA THR A 1039 -40.91 3.06 11.89
C THR A 1039 -40.04 2.11 11.08
N GLU A 1040 -40.66 1.13 10.42
CA GLU A 1040 -39.99 0.28 9.43
C GLU A 1040 -40.08 0.91 8.04
N GLY A 1041 -39.18 0.52 7.14
CA GLY A 1041 -39.17 0.98 5.76
C GLY A 1041 -37.78 0.89 5.12
N VAL A 1042 -37.57 1.64 4.04
CA VAL A 1042 -36.29 1.66 3.29
C VAL A 1042 -35.50 2.92 3.60
N LEU A 1043 -34.25 2.74 4.03
CA LEU A 1043 -33.28 3.82 4.21
C LEU A 1043 -32.46 4.00 2.92
N VAL A 1044 -32.33 5.24 2.47
CA VAL A 1044 -31.55 5.60 1.26
C VAL A 1044 -30.45 6.59 1.64
N TYR A 1045 -29.22 6.31 1.23
CA TYR A 1045 -28.07 7.18 1.50
C TYR A 1045 -27.03 7.11 0.38
N THR A 1046 -26.19 8.13 0.27
CA THR A 1046 -25.03 8.13 -0.62
C THR A 1046 -23.75 7.84 0.14
N VAL A 1047 -22.80 7.19 -0.52
CA VAL A 1047 -21.44 6.94 -0.03
C VAL A 1047 -20.45 7.59 -0.99
N ASP A 1048 -19.50 8.38 -0.47
CA ASP A 1048 -18.30 8.87 -1.16
C ASP A 1048 -17.07 8.15 -0.60
N SER A 1049 -16.51 7.22 -1.38
CA SER A 1049 -15.43 6.34 -0.95
C SER A 1049 -14.11 7.05 -0.71
N LEU A 1050 -13.93 8.26 -1.24
CA LEU A 1050 -12.68 9.01 -1.10
C LEU A 1050 -12.68 10.03 0.03
N ARG A 1051 -13.81 10.23 0.69
CA ARG A 1051 -13.85 11.06 1.89
C ARG A 1051 -13.29 10.23 3.05
N GLY A 1052 -12.28 10.80 3.71
CA GLY A 1052 -11.75 10.23 4.92
C GLY A 1052 -12.78 10.27 6.05
N SER A 1053 -12.51 9.51 7.09
CA SER A 1053 -13.18 9.66 8.39
C SER A 1053 -13.25 11.12 8.84
N GLY A 1054 -14.36 11.53 9.48
CA GLY A 1054 -14.63 12.93 9.86
C GLY A 1054 -15.00 13.89 8.72
N GLN A 1055 -14.83 13.50 7.44
CA GLN A 1055 -15.14 14.34 6.27
C GLN A 1055 -16.54 14.07 5.67
N ARG A 1056 -17.41 13.37 6.40
CA ARG A 1056 -18.80 13.04 6.03
C ARG A 1056 -18.91 12.20 4.74
N PRO A 1057 -18.31 10.99 4.69
CA PRO A 1057 -18.41 10.10 3.54
C PRO A 1057 -19.82 9.55 3.29
N LEU A 1058 -20.67 9.44 4.31
CA LEU A 1058 -22.06 8.97 4.17
C LEU A 1058 -23.03 10.14 4.33
N ARG A 1059 -24.07 10.19 3.50
CA ARG A 1059 -25.15 11.20 3.58
C ARG A 1059 -26.51 10.58 3.33
N ILE A 1060 -27.45 10.80 4.23
CA ILE A 1060 -28.83 10.31 4.07
C ILE A 1060 -29.53 11.13 2.99
N ALA A 1061 -30.36 10.47 2.18
CA ALA A 1061 -31.17 11.13 1.17
C ALA A 1061 -32.04 12.23 1.80
N GLY A 1062 -31.99 13.44 1.24
CA GLY A 1062 -32.69 14.62 1.79
C GLY A 1062 -31.85 15.53 2.70
N ASP A 1063 -30.59 15.16 3.01
CA ASP A 1063 -29.66 16.03 3.74
C ASP A 1063 -29.03 17.08 2.81
N ASN A 1064 -29.17 18.36 3.15
CA ASN A 1064 -28.60 19.49 2.41
C ASN A 1064 -27.08 19.69 2.65
N GLY A 1065 -26.43 18.76 3.36
CA GLY A 1065 -25.00 18.75 3.63
C GLY A 1065 -24.61 19.27 5.01
N ASN A 1066 -25.59 19.51 5.89
CA ASN A 1066 -25.42 19.99 7.25
C ASN A 1066 -25.98 19.02 8.32
N LEU A 1067 -26.34 17.78 7.95
CA LEU A 1067 -27.04 16.81 8.81
C LEU A 1067 -28.45 17.27 9.21
N GLU A 1068 -29.00 18.22 8.45
CA GLU A 1068 -30.41 18.64 8.53
C GLU A 1068 -31.15 18.00 7.35
N VAL A 1069 -32.09 17.12 7.68
CA VAL A 1069 -32.97 16.50 6.70
C VAL A 1069 -34.30 17.23 6.76
N ASP A 1070 -34.73 17.79 5.63
CA ASP A 1070 -36.01 18.51 5.55
C ASP A 1070 -37.23 17.57 5.48
N ASP A 1071 -36.99 16.25 5.37
CA ASP A 1071 -38.00 15.20 5.18
C ASP A 1071 -37.63 13.89 5.94
N PHE A 1072 -38.53 12.90 5.92
CA PHE A 1072 -38.35 11.64 6.65
C PHE A 1072 -37.26 10.73 6.01
N PRO A 1073 -36.33 10.15 6.80
CA PRO A 1073 -35.21 9.38 6.26
C PRO A 1073 -35.55 7.93 5.86
N VAL A 1074 -36.70 7.40 6.31
CA VAL A 1074 -37.14 6.02 6.03
C VAL A 1074 -38.43 6.06 5.21
N LEU A 1075 -38.37 5.46 4.02
CA LEU A 1075 -39.48 5.41 3.07
C LEU A 1075 -40.41 4.23 3.36
N GLY A 1076 -41.70 4.51 3.54
CA GLY A 1076 -42.77 3.52 3.56
C GLY A 1076 -43.39 3.26 2.17
N PRO A 1077 -44.29 2.28 2.04
CA PRO A 1077 -44.94 1.97 0.76
C PRO A 1077 -45.66 3.17 0.14
N GLY A 1078 -45.34 3.46 -1.12
CA GLY A 1078 -45.86 4.59 -1.90
C GLY A 1078 -45.02 5.87 -1.78
N GLU A 1079 -44.05 5.93 -0.87
CA GLU A 1079 -43.14 7.06 -0.73
C GLU A 1079 -41.93 6.92 -1.67
N SER A 1080 -41.37 8.06 -2.07
CA SER A 1080 -40.25 8.13 -3.00
C SER A 1080 -39.28 9.26 -2.67
N VAL A 1081 -38.00 9.06 -2.98
CA VAL A 1081 -36.96 10.11 -2.89
C VAL A 1081 -36.16 10.17 -4.18
N THR A 1082 -35.76 11.37 -4.60
CA THR A 1082 -34.87 11.56 -5.75
C THR A 1082 -33.49 11.98 -5.28
N VAL A 1083 -32.48 11.19 -5.62
CA VAL A 1083 -31.06 11.40 -5.24
C VAL A 1083 -30.21 11.29 -6.50
N ARG A 1084 -29.44 12.35 -6.80
CA ARG A 1084 -28.46 12.35 -7.92
C ARG A 1084 -29.04 11.89 -9.27
N GLY A 1085 -30.29 12.26 -9.54
CA GLY A 1085 -30.99 11.89 -10.79
C GLY A 1085 -31.68 10.53 -10.74
N TYR A 1086 -31.58 9.76 -9.66
CA TYR A 1086 -32.32 8.50 -9.48
C TYR A 1086 -33.52 8.72 -8.56
N THR A 1087 -34.68 8.24 -8.96
CA THR A 1087 -35.89 8.21 -8.12
C THR A 1087 -36.08 6.80 -7.57
N ILE A 1088 -36.04 6.68 -6.25
CA ILE A 1088 -36.22 5.43 -5.50
C ILE A 1088 -37.61 5.48 -4.87
N THR A 1089 -38.46 4.51 -5.19
CA THR A 1089 -39.83 4.41 -4.68
C THR A 1089 -40.04 3.07 -4.00
N VAL A 1090 -40.57 3.05 -2.78
CA VAL A 1090 -40.97 1.79 -2.13
C VAL A 1090 -42.34 1.41 -2.67
N THR A 1091 -42.44 0.32 -3.41
CA THR A 1091 -43.67 -0.07 -4.12
C THR A 1091 -44.51 -1.08 -3.33
N ALA A 1092 -43.89 -1.87 -2.46
CA ALA A 1092 -44.57 -2.84 -1.62
C ALA A 1092 -43.81 -3.15 -0.32
N ASP A 1093 -44.55 -3.62 0.66
CA ASP A 1093 -44.08 -4.24 1.90
C ASP A 1093 -44.94 -5.50 2.11
N ASP A 1094 -44.33 -6.68 2.16
CA ASP A 1094 -45.01 -7.96 2.39
C ASP A 1094 -44.88 -8.51 3.82
N GLY A 1095 -44.24 -7.76 4.71
CA GLY A 1095 -43.94 -8.12 6.10
C GLY A 1095 -42.51 -8.62 6.30
N ASP A 1096 -41.92 -9.28 5.30
CA ASP A 1096 -40.54 -9.82 5.38
C ASP A 1096 -39.58 -8.94 4.57
N THR A 1097 -40.01 -8.45 3.40
CA THR A 1097 -39.19 -7.65 2.46
C THR A 1097 -39.85 -6.33 2.08
N HIS A 1098 -39.03 -5.33 1.78
CA HIS A 1098 -39.46 -4.10 1.12
C HIS A 1098 -39.09 -4.17 -0.36
N THR A 1099 -40.07 -3.96 -1.24
CA THR A 1099 -39.81 -3.89 -2.69
C THR A 1099 -39.57 -2.44 -3.09
N VAL A 1100 -38.42 -2.16 -3.71
CA VAL A 1100 -38.03 -0.84 -4.22
C VAL A 1100 -38.00 -0.82 -5.74
N SER A 1101 -38.49 0.27 -6.33
CA SER A 1101 -38.36 0.59 -7.74
C SER A 1101 -37.37 1.74 -7.90
N ILE A 1102 -36.35 1.54 -8.74
CA ILE A 1102 -35.28 2.50 -9.03
C ILE A 1102 -35.43 2.94 -10.48
N THR A 1103 -35.63 4.24 -10.69
CA THR A 1103 -35.79 4.83 -12.02
C THR A 1103 -34.78 5.95 -12.23
N ARG A 1104 -34.05 5.93 -13.35
CA ARG A 1104 -33.16 7.04 -13.73
C ARG A 1104 -33.96 8.15 -14.41
N SER A 1105 -33.96 9.32 -13.77
CA SER A 1105 -34.66 10.54 -14.21
C SER A 1105 -33.88 11.28 -15.29
N ASP A 1106 -34.56 12.12 -16.08
CA ASP A 1106 -34.00 12.89 -17.20
C ASP A 1106 -32.96 13.95 -16.79
#